data_AF-A0A6J0IXM7-F1
#
_entry.id   AF-A0A6J0IXM7-F1
#
_cell.length_a   1.000
_cell.length_b   1.000
_cell.length_c   1.000
_cell.angle_alpha   90.00
_cell.angle_beta   90.00
_cell.angle_gamma   90.00
#
_symmetry.space_group_name_H-M   'P 1'
#
loop_
_entity.id
_entity.type
_entity.pdbx_description
1 polymer ?
#
loop_
_entity_poly.entity_id
_entity_poly.type
_entity_poly.pdbx_seq_one_letter_code
_entity_poly.pdbx_strand_id
1 'polypeptide(L)'
;MPLFSRKKKPSDDARKRLEYQLCLAKEAGADDTLDISRCELSEVPYGAFATCKVLQKKVLIIHTNNLTSLVPKSCSLLSLSTVKVLDLHNNQLTSLPADIGQLTALQVLNLERNLLKSLPQSIGDLAQLQLLNVKGNKLKELPSTVSGLRSLRSLDVSGNVLQELPRVLAHVRTLQTLALDASSMTYPSPEICSAGTEAIQQFLCKECGIAYYPPSQYLLPELEGNGGGSSVDGVDRTVHKYLQEAREWQNKFSEYEKRKEQKMQEKLEFERRLDMGQREHALLVQQLHSQKDEMLQTVREDQQRLEEGLTKHQRYLEGERLKLLQQLKLTEQGIASRIHKLLEDNQRQKQSSDILKSLENERIRMEQLMAITQEETEQLRRREVASAMQQMLAETYKNKLLQVTYESRRQDLVSQACSSLAEMDQKFQQILDWQQLDQNKAVSQILQQIEMQKAAFEALQVKKDLMHRQIRNQIKLIETELLQLTQLELKRQELDTETLQEAVAEQRQALGCLLEQLLKEKKQREEELQQILLEMEAKSETKQENYWLIQYQRLLNQKPLSLKLQEQGLEQQLVALLLELCAEQYLPVFAHHRLSLEALGTMTASDLEKLGVVEAGLQRAILRRAQEILAVAKTIPELQRGVDTEVPAALEPSAPLEEPPSPEGPTAPPLQWEERKSECVVCMEQEPQMIFLPCGHVCCCQSCCERLLSCPLCRRDIAQRVRIFHSG
;
A
#
# COMPACT_ATOMS: atom_id res chain seq x y z
N MET A 1 24.11 -12.63 27.28
CA MET A 1 22.67 -12.81 26.99
C MET A 1 22.31 -12.13 25.68
N PRO A 2 22.07 -12.86 24.57
CA PRO A 2 21.66 -12.26 23.30
C PRO A 2 20.13 -12.16 23.19
N LEU A 3 19.56 -10.96 23.36
CA LEU A 3 18.11 -10.72 23.32
C LEU A 3 17.56 -10.23 21.96
N PHE A 4 18.33 -10.35 20.88
CA PHE A 4 17.94 -9.88 19.55
C PHE A 4 18.17 -10.93 18.46
N SER A 5 17.26 -11.90 18.35
CA SER A 5 17.06 -12.63 17.10
C SER A 5 16.45 -11.68 16.07
N ARG A 6 17.29 -11.08 15.22
CA ARG A 6 16.82 -10.32 14.05
C ARG A 6 15.97 -11.25 13.18
N LYS A 7 14.64 -11.09 13.18
CA LYS A 7 13.75 -11.73 12.21
C LYS A 7 14.30 -11.43 10.82
N LYS A 8 14.71 -12.46 10.07
CA LYS A 8 15.23 -12.32 8.71
C LYS A 8 14.12 -11.69 7.86
N LYS A 9 14.36 -10.51 7.28
CA LYS A 9 13.38 -9.89 6.38
C LYS A 9 13.25 -10.80 5.14
N PRO A 10 12.02 -11.14 4.71
CA PRO A 10 11.83 -11.91 3.48
C PRO A 10 12.30 -11.07 2.28
N SER A 11 12.80 -11.74 1.25
CA SER A 11 13.15 -11.14 -0.03
C SER A 11 11.96 -10.38 -0.65
N ASP A 12 12.21 -9.32 -1.41
CA ASP A 12 11.15 -8.61 -2.11
C ASP A 12 10.46 -9.49 -3.16
N ASP A 13 11.14 -10.50 -3.72
CA ASP A 13 10.51 -11.47 -4.62
C ASP A 13 9.57 -12.42 -3.87
N ALA A 14 9.90 -12.78 -2.63
CA ALA A 14 9.04 -13.58 -1.75
C ALA A 14 7.79 -12.79 -1.33
N ARG A 15 7.92 -11.47 -1.11
CA ARG A 15 6.80 -10.55 -0.85
C ARG A 15 5.89 -10.40 -2.06
N LYS A 16 6.45 -10.11 -3.24
CA LYS A 16 5.69 -10.03 -4.50
C LYS A 16 4.95 -11.34 -4.79
N ARG A 17 5.60 -12.50 -4.56
CA ARG A 17 4.95 -13.82 -4.67
C ARG A 17 3.77 -13.94 -3.72
N LEU A 18 3.92 -13.57 -2.45
CA LEU A 18 2.85 -13.63 -1.45
C LEU A 18 1.66 -12.74 -1.85
N GLU A 19 1.93 -11.49 -2.23
CA GLU A 19 0.91 -10.52 -2.66
C GLU A 19 0.18 -11.00 -3.91
N TYR A 20 0.91 -11.52 -4.90
CA TYR A 20 0.36 -12.12 -6.12
C TYR A 20 -0.54 -13.32 -5.82
N GLN A 21 -0.10 -14.26 -4.97
CA GLN A 21 -0.91 -15.44 -4.61
C GLN A 21 -2.16 -15.06 -3.79
N LEU A 22 -2.07 -14.06 -2.90
CA LEU A 22 -3.23 -13.52 -2.18
C LEU A 22 -4.16 -12.68 -3.06
N CYS A 23 -3.69 -12.18 -4.21
CA CYS A 23 -4.51 -11.54 -5.24
C CYS A 23 -5.25 -12.60 -6.05
N LEU A 24 -4.51 -13.53 -6.69
CA LEU A 24 -5.06 -14.65 -7.45
C LEU A 24 -6.13 -15.41 -6.66
N ALA A 25 -5.89 -15.69 -5.38
CA ALA A 25 -6.83 -16.44 -4.55
C ALA A 25 -8.20 -15.76 -4.41
N LYS A 26 -8.29 -14.44 -4.61
CA LYS A 26 -9.52 -13.61 -4.54
C LYS A 26 -10.21 -13.40 -5.89
N GLU A 27 -9.60 -13.81 -6.99
CA GLU A 27 -10.20 -13.66 -8.32
C GLU A 27 -11.43 -14.58 -8.48
N ALA A 28 -12.46 -14.09 -9.17
CA ALA A 28 -13.69 -14.84 -9.38
C ALA A 28 -13.42 -16.07 -10.26
N GLY A 29 -13.65 -17.27 -9.73
CA GLY A 29 -13.32 -18.54 -10.39
C GLY A 29 -11.93 -19.11 -10.07
N ALA A 30 -11.16 -18.47 -9.18
CA ALA A 30 -9.90 -19.04 -8.70
C ALA A 30 -10.13 -20.34 -7.90
N ASP A 31 -9.31 -21.36 -8.18
CA ASP A 31 -9.35 -22.69 -7.56
C ASP A 31 -9.52 -22.66 -6.04
N ASP A 32 -10.07 -23.73 -5.48
CA ASP A 32 -10.20 -23.98 -4.03
C ASP A 32 -8.85 -24.05 -3.26
N THR A 33 -7.73 -23.74 -3.91
CA THR A 33 -6.36 -23.84 -3.40
C THR A 33 -5.77 -22.46 -3.11
N LEU A 34 -5.15 -22.31 -1.94
CA LEU A 34 -4.27 -21.19 -1.61
C LEU A 34 -2.84 -21.72 -1.44
N ASP A 35 -1.95 -21.39 -2.38
CA ASP A 35 -0.52 -21.69 -2.32
C ASP A 35 0.29 -20.45 -1.88
N ILE A 36 0.81 -20.51 -0.66
CA ILE A 36 1.75 -19.55 -0.08
C ILE A 36 3.08 -20.23 0.32
N SER A 37 3.43 -21.29 -0.41
CA SER A 37 4.74 -21.95 -0.31
C SER A 37 5.87 -21.07 -0.85
N ARG A 38 7.09 -21.30 -0.30
CA ARG A 38 8.34 -20.64 -0.74
C ARG A 38 8.32 -19.11 -0.63
N CYS A 39 7.56 -18.57 0.33
CA CYS A 39 7.42 -17.14 0.58
C CYS A 39 8.28 -16.64 1.76
N GLU A 40 9.26 -17.43 2.21
CA GLU A 40 10.19 -17.17 3.33
C GLU A 40 9.50 -16.80 4.66
N LEU A 41 8.22 -17.16 4.83
CA LEU A 41 7.36 -16.71 5.92
C LEU A 41 7.86 -17.18 7.29
N SER A 42 7.87 -16.29 8.28
CA SER A 42 8.15 -16.63 9.69
C SER A 42 6.87 -16.92 10.50
N GLU A 43 5.75 -16.32 10.07
CA GLU A 43 4.41 -16.46 10.63
C GLU A 43 3.41 -16.42 9.46
N VAL A 44 2.29 -17.14 9.57
CA VAL A 44 1.24 -17.14 8.53
C VAL A 44 0.48 -15.81 8.58
N PRO A 45 0.34 -15.06 7.47
CA PRO A 45 -0.29 -13.74 7.49
C PRO A 45 -1.80 -13.84 7.75
N TYR A 46 -2.37 -12.86 8.49
CA TYR A 46 -3.81 -12.76 8.74
C TYR A 46 -4.64 -12.82 7.46
N GLY A 47 -4.15 -12.19 6.38
CA GLY A 47 -4.78 -12.23 5.06
C GLY A 47 -5.01 -13.64 4.51
N ALA A 48 -4.15 -14.62 4.81
CA ALA A 48 -4.36 -16.01 4.40
C ALA A 48 -5.52 -16.67 5.17
N PHE A 49 -5.59 -16.48 6.50
CA PHE A 49 -6.71 -16.96 7.32
C PHE A 49 -8.05 -16.33 6.89
N ALA A 50 -8.06 -15.02 6.64
CA ALA A 50 -9.24 -14.32 6.14
C ALA A 50 -9.67 -14.84 4.76
N THR A 51 -8.70 -15.07 3.85
CA THR A 51 -8.96 -15.61 2.50
C THR A 51 -9.55 -17.02 2.56
N CYS A 52 -8.99 -17.91 3.38
CA CYS A 52 -9.53 -19.26 3.58
C CYS A 52 -10.95 -19.23 4.16
N LYS A 53 -11.23 -18.36 5.14
CA LYS A 53 -12.55 -18.22 5.76
C LYS A 53 -13.61 -17.65 4.80
N VAL A 54 -13.30 -16.55 4.12
CA VAL A 54 -14.25 -15.83 3.26
C VAL A 54 -14.50 -16.58 1.95
N LEU A 55 -13.46 -17.15 1.35
CA LEU A 55 -13.54 -17.85 0.05
C LEU A 55 -13.61 -19.37 0.18
N GLN A 56 -13.83 -19.88 1.41
CA GLN A 56 -14.02 -21.29 1.75
C GLN A 56 -12.99 -22.25 1.10
N LYS A 57 -11.73 -21.81 0.99
CA LYS A 57 -10.66 -22.59 0.32
C LYS A 57 -10.51 -23.95 1.00
N LYS A 58 -10.37 -24.99 0.17
CA LYS A 58 -10.31 -26.41 0.59
C LYS A 58 -8.89 -26.95 0.69
N VAL A 59 -7.93 -26.30 0.04
CA VAL A 59 -6.51 -26.70 0.04
C VAL A 59 -5.65 -25.50 0.45
N LEU A 60 -4.80 -25.68 1.46
CA LEU A 60 -3.88 -24.66 1.95
C LEU A 60 -2.45 -25.22 1.97
N ILE A 61 -1.58 -24.63 1.16
CA ILE A 61 -0.20 -25.06 0.95
C ILE A 61 0.74 -23.98 1.47
N ILE A 62 1.52 -24.27 2.50
CA ILE A 62 2.47 -23.34 3.15
C ILE A 62 3.86 -23.99 3.34
N HIS A 63 4.15 -25.03 2.56
CA HIS A 63 5.41 -25.77 2.67
C HIS A 63 6.64 -24.93 2.30
N THR A 64 7.83 -25.37 2.72
CA THR A 64 9.12 -24.70 2.44
C THR A 64 9.11 -23.22 2.86
N ASN A 65 8.81 -22.97 4.14
CA ASN A 65 8.83 -21.65 4.79
C ASN A 65 9.62 -21.75 6.12
N ASN A 66 9.68 -20.66 6.89
CA ASN A 66 10.39 -20.58 8.18
C ASN A 66 9.40 -20.50 9.36
N LEU A 67 8.22 -21.12 9.25
CA LEU A 67 7.17 -21.02 10.26
C LEU A 67 7.58 -21.73 11.55
N THR A 68 7.45 -21.05 12.68
CA THR A 68 7.74 -21.60 14.02
C THR A 68 6.48 -22.02 14.79
N SER A 69 5.33 -21.39 14.49
CA SER A 69 3.99 -21.78 14.89
C SER A 69 3.02 -21.68 13.70
N LEU A 70 2.00 -22.53 13.69
CA LEU A 70 0.94 -22.51 12.66
C LEU A 70 0.02 -21.28 12.82
N VAL A 71 -0.27 -20.91 14.06
CA VAL A 71 -1.24 -19.87 14.41
C VAL A 71 -0.50 -18.64 14.97
N PRO A 72 -0.69 -17.45 14.40
CA PRO A 72 -0.28 -16.18 15.01
C PRO A 72 -1.11 -15.87 16.26
N LYS A 73 -0.54 -15.14 17.22
CA LYS A 73 -1.18 -14.84 18.53
C LYS A 73 -2.54 -14.09 18.47
N SER A 74 -2.96 -13.62 17.30
CA SER A 74 -4.17 -12.84 17.05
C SER A 74 -5.23 -13.57 16.20
N CYS A 75 -5.01 -14.85 15.83
CA CYS A 75 -5.86 -15.59 14.90
C CYS A 75 -6.48 -16.83 15.55
N SER A 76 -7.71 -17.19 15.15
CA SER A 76 -8.36 -18.45 15.54
C SER A 76 -8.33 -19.47 14.40
N LEU A 77 -8.07 -20.74 14.76
CA LEU A 77 -8.03 -21.89 13.85
C LEU A 77 -9.36 -22.17 13.15
N LEU A 78 -10.49 -21.76 13.75
CA LEU A 78 -11.84 -21.85 13.15
C LEU A 78 -11.92 -21.22 11.75
N SER A 79 -11.03 -20.27 11.44
CA SER A 79 -10.91 -19.63 10.13
C SER A 79 -10.46 -20.59 9.01
N LEU A 80 -9.95 -21.77 9.35
CA LEU A 80 -9.53 -22.82 8.42
C LEU A 80 -10.47 -24.04 8.43
N SER A 81 -11.63 -23.97 9.09
CA SER A 81 -12.57 -25.10 9.26
C SER A 81 -13.04 -25.77 7.96
N THR A 82 -13.00 -25.07 6.83
CA THR A 82 -13.33 -25.59 5.48
C THR A 82 -12.17 -26.35 4.80
N VAL A 83 -10.95 -26.27 5.33
CA VAL A 83 -9.75 -26.83 4.70
C VAL A 83 -9.74 -28.35 4.83
N LYS A 84 -9.66 -29.03 3.68
CA LYS A 84 -9.52 -30.49 3.54
C LYS A 84 -8.07 -30.95 3.43
N VAL A 85 -7.19 -30.11 2.88
CA VAL A 85 -5.76 -30.44 2.70
C VAL A 85 -4.93 -29.31 3.27
N LEU A 86 -4.10 -29.63 4.27
CA LEU A 86 -3.17 -28.70 4.91
C LEU A 86 -1.74 -29.23 4.77
N ASP A 87 -0.95 -28.58 3.92
CA ASP A 87 0.46 -28.93 3.71
C ASP A 87 1.41 -27.89 4.32
N LEU A 88 2.16 -28.33 5.32
CA LEU A 88 3.06 -27.55 6.15
C LEU A 88 4.49 -28.13 6.14
N HIS A 89 4.82 -29.02 5.21
CA HIS A 89 6.11 -29.70 5.20
C HIS A 89 7.30 -28.75 4.98
N ASN A 90 8.52 -29.15 5.37
CA ASN A 90 9.72 -28.29 5.33
C ASN A 90 9.48 -26.92 6.00
N ASN A 91 9.15 -26.94 7.30
CA ASN A 91 9.01 -25.75 8.14
C ASN A 91 9.77 -25.94 9.46
N GLN A 92 9.65 -25.00 10.40
CA GLN A 92 10.34 -25.02 11.69
C GLN A 92 9.34 -25.17 12.87
N LEU A 93 8.17 -25.78 12.62
CA LEU A 93 7.09 -25.87 13.61
C LEU A 93 7.55 -26.71 14.82
N THR A 94 7.46 -26.15 16.02
CA THR A 94 7.90 -26.81 17.26
C THR A 94 6.78 -27.52 18.01
N SER A 95 5.54 -27.07 17.81
CA SER A 95 4.30 -27.69 18.28
C SER A 95 3.15 -27.37 17.32
N LEU A 96 2.09 -28.17 17.39
CA LEU A 96 0.78 -27.81 16.85
C LEU A 96 -0.07 -27.13 17.94
N PRO A 97 -1.01 -26.24 17.57
CA PRO A 97 -1.97 -25.65 18.50
C PRO A 97 -2.90 -26.73 19.09
N ALA A 98 -3.33 -26.50 20.34
CA ALA A 98 -4.25 -27.40 21.05
C ALA A 98 -5.64 -27.51 20.39
N ASP A 99 -6.01 -26.54 19.56
CA ASP A 99 -7.32 -26.48 18.90
C ASP A 99 -7.34 -27.13 17.50
N ILE A 100 -6.28 -27.85 17.10
CA ILE A 100 -6.18 -28.41 15.73
C ILE A 100 -7.35 -29.35 15.38
N GLY A 101 -7.92 -30.04 16.37
CA GLY A 101 -9.10 -30.90 16.22
C GLY A 101 -10.37 -30.19 15.71
N GLN A 102 -10.43 -28.86 15.78
CA GLN A 102 -11.53 -28.07 15.22
C GLN A 102 -11.60 -28.10 13.68
N LEU A 103 -10.55 -28.58 13.00
CA LEU A 103 -10.50 -28.74 11.54
C LEU A 103 -11.21 -30.02 11.09
N THR A 104 -12.48 -30.20 11.45
CA THR A 104 -13.23 -31.46 11.26
C THR A 104 -13.38 -31.90 9.79
N ALA A 105 -13.22 -30.99 8.82
CA ALA A 105 -13.21 -31.28 7.39
C ALA A 105 -11.86 -31.79 6.85
N LEU A 106 -10.80 -31.81 7.67
CA LEU A 106 -9.43 -32.11 7.23
C LEU A 106 -9.28 -33.59 6.87
N GLN A 107 -8.81 -33.85 5.65
CA GLN A 107 -8.58 -35.18 5.08
C GLN A 107 -7.09 -35.48 4.91
N VAL A 108 -6.25 -34.47 4.70
CA VAL A 108 -4.80 -34.62 4.52
C VAL A 108 -4.08 -33.58 5.38
N LEU A 109 -3.19 -34.05 6.25
CA LEU A 109 -2.30 -33.22 7.05
C LEU A 109 -0.85 -33.66 6.82
N ASN A 110 -0.07 -32.80 6.17
CA ASN A 110 1.35 -33.02 5.91
C ASN A 110 2.20 -32.08 6.76
N LEU A 111 3.04 -32.66 7.62
CA LEU A 111 3.92 -32.00 8.58
C LEU A 111 5.37 -32.48 8.45
N GLU A 112 5.73 -33.16 7.35
CA GLU A 112 7.07 -33.71 7.12
C GLU A 112 8.17 -32.64 7.31
N ARG A 113 9.30 -33.03 7.92
CA ARG A 113 10.49 -32.18 8.14
C ARG A 113 10.12 -30.89 8.87
N ASN A 114 9.61 -31.06 10.09
CA ASN A 114 9.39 -30.00 11.07
C ASN A 114 10.17 -30.33 12.36
N LEU A 115 9.92 -29.59 13.45
CA LEU A 115 10.60 -29.73 14.73
C LEU A 115 9.64 -30.17 15.86
N LEU A 116 8.52 -30.82 15.52
CA LEU A 116 7.45 -31.19 16.45
C LEU A 116 7.98 -32.21 17.48
N LYS A 117 7.76 -31.92 18.77
CA LYS A 117 8.16 -32.81 19.88
C LYS A 117 7.05 -33.79 20.32
N SER A 118 5.80 -33.39 20.12
CA SER A 118 4.58 -34.16 20.41
C SER A 118 3.44 -33.68 19.52
N LEU A 119 2.40 -34.49 19.39
CA LEU A 119 1.12 -34.11 18.79
C LEU A 119 0.10 -33.80 19.91
N PRO A 120 -0.80 -32.81 19.73
CA PRO A 120 -1.81 -32.47 20.71
C PRO A 120 -2.89 -33.56 20.79
N GLN A 121 -3.54 -33.71 21.95
CA GLN A 121 -4.58 -34.73 22.14
C GLN A 121 -5.77 -34.53 21.18
N SER A 122 -6.12 -33.30 20.83
CA SER A 122 -7.19 -32.98 19.87
C SER A 122 -6.92 -33.43 18.43
N ILE A 123 -5.74 -33.97 18.11
CA ILE A 123 -5.52 -34.61 16.81
C ILE A 123 -6.55 -35.73 16.57
N GLY A 124 -7.01 -36.40 17.64
CA GLY A 124 -8.01 -37.46 17.58
C GLY A 124 -9.41 -37.02 17.12
N ASP A 125 -9.72 -35.73 17.19
CA ASP A 125 -11.03 -35.20 16.81
C ASP A 125 -11.20 -35.06 15.28
N LEU A 126 -10.11 -35.22 14.52
CA LEU A 126 -10.06 -35.16 13.06
C LEU A 126 -10.62 -36.44 12.42
N ALA A 127 -11.90 -36.74 12.65
CA ALA A 127 -12.55 -37.98 12.23
C ALA A 127 -12.50 -38.24 10.71
N GLN A 128 -12.36 -37.19 9.88
CA GLN A 128 -12.26 -37.26 8.42
C GLN A 128 -10.83 -37.43 7.88
N LEU A 129 -9.81 -37.40 8.75
CA LEU A 129 -8.41 -37.44 8.33
C LEU A 129 -8.06 -38.81 7.73
N GLN A 130 -7.57 -38.81 6.49
CA GLN A 130 -7.19 -40.00 5.73
C GLN A 130 -5.68 -40.18 5.63
N LEU A 131 -4.91 -39.07 5.61
CA LEU A 131 -3.45 -39.09 5.55
C LEU A 131 -2.87 -38.15 6.62
N LEU A 132 -2.01 -38.71 7.47
CA LEU A 132 -1.19 -37.98 8.43
C LEU A 132 0.29 -38.29 8.17
N ASN A 133 1.03 -37.34 7.62
CA ASN A 133 2.48 -37.44 7.45
C ASN A 133 3.17 -36.54 8.49
N VAL A 134 3.90 -37.14 9.42
CA VAL A 134 4.71 -36.45 10.45
C VAL A 134 6.19 -36.88 10.37
N LYS A 135 6.62 -37.34 9.20
CA LYS A 135 7.98 -37.81 8.92
C LYS A 135 9.06 -36.77 9.27
N GLY A 136 10.22 -37.20 9.74
CA GLY A 136 11.37 -36.30 9.94
C GLY A 136 11.12 -35.23 11.00
N ASN A 137 10.39 -35.55 12.06
CA ASN A 137 10.13 -34.68 13.21
C ASN A 137 10.92 -35.15 14.45
N LYS A 138 10.54 -34.70 15.65
CA LYS A 138 11.18 -35.06 16.92
C LYS A 138 10.17 -35.67 17.90
N LEU A 139 9.16 -36.37 17.38
CA LEU A 139 8.13 -37.01 18.18
C LEU A 139 8.71 -38.16 19.00
N LYS A 140 8.45 -38.16 20.30
CA LYS A 140 8.82 -39.25 21.23
C LYS A 140 7.72 -40.31 21.39
N GLU A 141 6.47 -39.88 21.30
CA GLU A 141 5.27 -40.67 21.52
C GLU A 141 4.14 -40.19 20.60
N LEU A 142 3.17 -41.06 20.32
CA LEU A 142 1.90 -40.70 19.69
C LEU A 142 0.82 -40.62 20.78
N PRO A 143 -0.07 -39.61 20.75
CA PRO A 143 -1.10 -39.49 21.78
C PRO A 143 -2.13 -40.64 21.70
N SER A 144 -2.66 -41.05 22.85
CA SER A 144 -3.67 -42.12 22.96
C SER A 144 -4.94 -41.85 22.13
N THR A 145 -5.23 -40.59 21.87
CA THR A 145 -6.35 -40.10 21.05
C THR A 145 -6.19 -40.32 19.55
N VAL A 146 -5.04 -40.79 19.04
CA VAL A 146 -4.88 -41.18 17.61
C VAL A 146 -5.93 -42.24 17.18
N SER A 147 -6.45 -43.01 18.14
CA SER A 147 -7.62 -43.90 17.97
C SER A 147 -8.90 -43.23 17.47
N GLY A 148 -9.05 -41.91 17.67
CA GLY A 148 -10.19 -41.11 17.17
C GLY A 148 -10.16 -40.83 15.67
N LEU A 149 -9.02 -41.06 15.00
CA LEU A 149 -8.83 -40.86 13.56
C LEU A 149 -9.50 -41.97 12.72
N ARG A 150 -10.84 -42.06 12.79
CA ARG A 150 -11.66 -43.16 12.24
C ARG A 150 -11.49 -43.39 10.73
N SER A 151 -11.09 -42.36 9.97
CA SER A 151 -10.92 -42.44 8.51
C SER A 151 -9.47 -42.64 8.05
N LEU A 152 -8.51 -42.81 8.97
CA LEU A 152 -7.08 -42.76 8.66
C LEU A 152 -6.63 -43.98 7.86
N ARG A 153 -6.15 -43.74 6.65
CA ARG A 153 -5.61 -44.76 5.72
C ARG A 153 -4.09 -44.81 5.75
N SER A 154 -3.42 -43.66 5.86
CA SER A 154 -1.96 -43.57 5.83
C SER A 154 -1.41 -42.75 6.99
N LEU A 155 -0.44 -43.33 7.70
CA LEU A 155 0.32 -42.73 8.78
C LEU A 155 1.81 -42.92 8.53
N ASP A 156 2.55 -41.83 8.30
CA ASP A 156 4.02 -41.86 8.23
C ASP A 156 4.62 -41.16 9.46
N VAL A 157 5.33 -41.94 10.28
CA VAL A 157 6.06 -41.50 11.48
C VAL A 157 7.56 -41.75 11.37
N SER A 158 8.08 -42.13 10.20
CA SER A 158 9.51 -42.39 9.96
C SER A 158 10.38 -41.14 10.23
N GLY A 159 11.65 -41.33 10.57
CA GLY A 159 12.56 -40.24 10.94
C GLY A 159 12.16 -39.47 12.20
N ASN A 160 11.58 -40.15 13.19
CA ASN A 160 11.26 -39.59 14.52
C ASN A 160 12.10 -40.28 15.61
N VAL A 161 11.88 -39.92 16.88
CA VAL A 161 12.51 -40.58 18.05
C VAL A 161 11.50 -41.45 18.81
N LEU A 162 10.59 -42.07 18.06
CA LEU A 162 9.52 -42.93 18.57
C LEU A 162 10.09 -44.30 18.95
N GLN A 163 9.76 -44.77 20.15
CA GLN A 163 10.14 -46.09 20.66
C GLN A 163 8.95 -47.02 20.86
N GLU A 164 7.75 -46.48 21.06
CA GLU A 164 6.54 -47.24 21.35
C GLU A 164 5.34 -46.74 20.52
N LEU A 165 4.57 -47.67 19.94
CA LEU A 165 3.24 -47.38 19.38
C LEU A 165 2.17 -47.53 20.48
N PRO A 166 1.24 -46.58 20.62
CA PRO A 166 0.13 -46.73 21.55
C PRO A 166 -0.79 -47.87 21.09
N ARG A 167 -1.07 -48.82 22.00
CA ARG A 167 -1.98 -49.97 21.78
C ARG A 167 -3.33 -49.56 21.15
N VAL A 168 -3.80 -48.36 21.48
CA VAL A 168 -5.06 -47.78 20.99
C VAL A 168 -5.11 -47.66 19.44
N LEU A 169 -3.97 -47.68 18.73
CA LEU A 169 -3.90 -47.77 17.26
C LEU A 169 -4.64 -48.98 16.66
N ALA A 170 -4.85 -50.05 17.44
CA ALA A 170 -5.68 -51.21 17.06
C ALA A 170 -7.14 -50.85 16.73
N HIS A 171 -7.62 -49.68 17.16
CA HIS A 171 -8.98 -49.19 16.88
C HIS A 171 -9.09 -48.53 15.50
N VAL A 172 -7.97 -48.17 14.86
CA VAL A 172 -7.92 -47.52 13.54
C VAL A 172 -8.00 -48.58 12.44
N ARG A 173 -9.18 -49.17 12.26
CA ARG A 173 -9.43 -50.28 11.31
C ARG A 173 -9.29 -49.91 9.83
N THR A 174 -9.19 -48.63 9.52
CA THR A 174 -9.05 -48.08 8.16
C THR A 174 -7.60 -47.97 7.68
N LEU A 175 -6.62 -48.25 8.56
CA LEU A 175 -5.20 -48.03 8.28
C LEU A 175 -4.64 -49.04 7.27
N GLN A 176 -4.30 -48.53 6.09
CA GLN A 176 -3.71 -49.28 4.96
C GLN A 176 -2.19 -49.25 4.98
N THR A 177 -1.58 -48.11 5.34
CA THR A 177 -0.13 -47.92 5.34
C THR A 177 0.34 -47.24 6.62
N LEU A 178 1.26 -47.89 7.31
CA LEU A 178 1.99 -47.38 8.48
C LEU A 178 3.49 -47.46 8.18
N ALA A 179 4.14 -46.30 8.03
CA ALA A 179 5.58 -46.19 7.83
C ALA A 179 6.25 -45.72 9.13
N LEU A 180 7.24 -46.48 9.60
CA LEU A 180 8.00 -46.22 10.83
C LEU A 180 9.41 -46.82 10.74
N ASP A 181 10.31 -46.35 11.60
CA ASP A 181 11.69 -46.81 11.63
C ASP A 181 11.80 -48.07 12.50
N ALA A 182 11.65 -49.26 11.90
CA ALA A 182 11.57 -50.53 12.64
C ALA A 182 12.74 -50.76 13.63
N SER A 183 13.93 -50.24 13.34
CA SER A 183 15.14 -50.36 14.18
C SER A 183 15.14 -49.49 15.43
N SER A 184 14.27 -48.48 15.57
CA SER A 184 14.16 -47.65 16.78
C SER A 184 13.05 -48.11 17.74
N MET A 185 12.25 -49.09 17.34
CA MET A 185 11.06 -49.53 18.08
C MET A 185 11.40 -50.57 19.16
N THR A 186 10.94 -50.30 20.38
CA THR A 186 10.90 -51.25 21.50
C THR A 186 9.57 -52.00 21.52
N TYR A 187 8.46 -51.32 21.20
CA TYR A 187 7.12 -51.91 21.16
C TYR A 187 6.28 -51.37 19.97
N PRO A 188 5.85 -52.21 19.01
CA PRO A 188 6.15 -53.64 18.86
C PRO A 188 7.63 -53.92 18.61
N SER A 189 8.04 -55.18 18.75
CA SER A 189 9.43 -55.59 18.48
C SER A 189 9.84 -55.27 17.03
N PRO A 190 11.15 -55.03 16.78
CA PRO A 190 11.65 -54.63 15.46
C PRO A 190 11.32 -55.64 14.35
N GLU A 191 11.22 -56.93 14.68
CA GLU A 191 10.84 -58.02 13.76
C GLU A 191 9.38 -57.92 13.28
N ILE A 192 8.47 -57.48 14.15
CA ILE A 192 7.06 -57.26 13.79
C ILE A 192 6.95 -55.96 12.98
N CYS A 193 7.72 -54.95 13.36
CA CYS A 193 7.79 -53.67 12.66
C CYS A 193 8.33 -53.80 11.22
N SER A 194 9.29 -54.69 10.97
CA SER A 194 9.84 -54.93 9.62
C SER A 194 8.95 -55.82 8.73
N ALA A 195 8.04 -56.61 9.32
CA ALA A 195 7.05 -57.43 8.61
C ALA A 195 5.90 -56.60 7.98
N GLY A 196 5.81 -55.30 8.26
CA GLY A 196 4.89 -54.37 7.59
C GLY A 196 3.58 -54.11 8.33
N THR A 197 2.74 -53.24 7.75
CA THR A 197 1.56 -52.65 8.40
C THR A 197 0.53 -53.68 8.89
N GLU A 198 0.29 -54.74 8.12
CA GLU A 198 -0.67 -55.79 8.50
C GLU A 198 -0.21 -56.57 9.73
N ALA A 199 1.08 -56.92 9.80
CA ALA A 199 1.66 -57.63 10.95
C ALA A 199 1.61 -56.77 12.23
N ILE A 200 1.92 -55.48 12.11
CA ILE A 200 1.82 -54.51 13.21
C ILE A 200 0.36 -54.41 13.71
N GLN A 201 -0.61 -54.24 12.81
CA GLN A 201 -2.02 -54.15 13.20
C GLN A 201 -2.55 -55.46 13.79
N GLN A 202 -2.21 -56.63 13.22
CA GLN A 202 -2.57 -57.93 13.80
C GLN A 202 -2.01 -58.12 15.21
N PHE A 203 -0.75 -57.72 15.45
CA PHE A 203 -0.15 -57.76 16.78
C PHE A 203 -0.88 -56.84 17.77
N LEU A 204 -1.11 -55.57 17.40
CA LEU A 204 -1.79 -54.61 18.27
C LEU A 204 -3.25 -55.02 18.55
N CYS A 205 -3.97 -55.54 17.56
CA CYS A 205 -5.32 -56.10 17.74
C CYS A 205 -5.31 -57.29 18.71
N LYS A 206 -4.37 -58.23 18.57
CA LYS A 206 -4.21 -59.38 19.47
C LYS A 206 -3.92 -58.96 20.92
N GLU A 207 -3.01 -58.00 21.11
CA GLU A 207 -2.69 -57.40 22.42
C GLU A 207 -3.88 -56.67 23.06
N CYS A 208 -4.81 -56.14 22.25
CA CYS A 208 -6.02 -55.49 22.73
C CYS A 208 -7.25 -56.43 22.87
N GLY A 209 -7.13 -57.71 22.49
CA GLY A 209 -8.26 -58.64 22.48
C GLY A 209 -9.30 -58.36 21.38
N ILE A 210 -8.93 -57.68 20.30
CA ILE A 210 -9.80 -57.27 19.20
C ILE A 210 -9.52 -58.13 17.97
N ALA A 211 -10.56 -58.55 17.25
CA ALA A 211 -10.38 -59.22 15.95
C ALA A 211 -9.87 -58.23 14.89
N TYR A 212 -8.74 -58.56 14.24
CA TYR A 212 -8.21 -57.82 13.11
C TYR A 212 -9.04 -58.10 11.85
N TYR A 213 -9.35 -57.05 11.09
CA TYR A 213 -9.97 -57.14 9.77
C TYR A 213 -9.14 -56.31 8.77
N PRO A 214 -8.77 -56.84 7.60
CA PRO A 214 -8.07 -56.08 6.58
C PRO A 214 -8.88 -54.85 6.11
N PRO A 215 -8.24 -53.74 5.68
CA PRO A 215 -8.92 -52.48 5.32
C PRO A 215 -9.81 -52.49 4.06
N SER A 216 -10.29 -53.65 3.61
CA SER A 216 -11.00 -53.87 2.35
C SER A 216 -12.37 -54.57 2.48
N GLN A 217 -12.90 -54.75 3.70
CA GLN A 217 -14.19 -55.43 3.93
C GLN A 217 -15.29 -54.61 4.61
N TYR A 218 -15.05 -53.35 5.00
CA TYR A 218 -16.08 -52.49 5.61
C TYR A 218 -16.14 -51.11 4.96
N LEU A 219 -17.11 -50.91 4.07
CA LEU A 219 -17.71 -49.60 3.86
C LEU A 219 -18.62 -49.31 5.06
N LEU A 220 -18.38 -48.19 5.75
CA LEU A 220 -19.28 -47.69 6.80
C LEU A 220 -20.54 -47.10 6.16
N PRO A 221 -21.74 -47.52 6.56
CA PRO A 221 -22.94 -46.70 6.47
C PRO A 221 -22.79 -45.45 7.36
N GLU A 222 -23.56 -44.41 7.04
CA GLU A 222 -23.43 -43.08 7.61
C GLU A 222 -23.81 -42.98 9.10
N LEU A 223 -23.32 -41.92 9.75
CA LEU A 223 -23.66 -41.52 11.12
C LEU A 223 -25.03 -40.82 11.18
N GLU A 224 -26.10 -41.55 10.86
CA GLU A 224 -27.49 -41.23 11.22
C GLU A 224 -28.16 -42.57 11.57
N GLY A 225 -28.84 -42.78 12.68
CA GLY A 225 -29.49 -41.94 13.66
C GLY A 225 -30.56 -42.82 14.34
N ASN A 226 -31.23 -42.32 15.37
CA ASN A 226 -32.34 -42.98 16.09
C ASN A 226 -31.98 -44.11 17.06
N GLY A 227 -32.36 -43.89 18.32
CA GLY A 227 -32.86 -44.98 19.14
C GLY A 227 -34.31 -45.31 18.70
N GLY A 228 -34.60 -46.61 18.55
CA GLY A 228 -35.94 -47.14 18.36
C GLY A 228 -36.24 -47.70 16.97
N GLY A 229 -36.85 -48.89 16.90
CA GLY A 229 -37.52 -49.37 15.69
C GLY A 229 -37.10 -50.76 15.22
N SER A 230 -37.75 -51.79 15.77
CA SER A 230 -37.66 -53.22 15.46
C SER A 230 -37.69 -53.67 13.98
N SER A 231 -37.16 -54.88 13.79
CA SER A 231 -37.64 -55.96 12.89
C SER A 231 -37.01 -56.10 11.50
N VAL A 232 -36.85 -57.38 11.11
CA VAL A 232 -36.11 -57.86 9.94
C VAL A 232 -37.05 -58.70 9.09
N ASP A 233 -37.19 -58.38 7.81
CA ASP A 233 -37.19 -59.41 6.76
C ASP A 233 -36.83 -58.81 5.38
N GLY A 234 -36.17 -59.59 4.51
CA GLY A 234 -35.85 -59.17 3.13
C GLY A 234 -34.37 -59.00 2.76
N VAL A 235 -33.52 -60.00 3.03
CA VAL A 235 -32.06 -59.92 2.78
C VAL A 235 -31.64 -60.28 1.33
N ASP A 236 -32.40 -61.08 0.58
CA ASP A 236 -31.90 -61.67 -0.69
C ASP A 236 -32.10 -60.82 -1.97
N ARG A 237 -32.99 -59.83 -1.97
CA ARG A 237 -33.20 -58.97 -3.16
C ARG A 237 -32.19 -57.83 -3.29
N THR A 238 -31.49 -57.48 -2.22
CA THR A 238 -30.51 -56.39 -2.20
C THR A 238 -29.15 -56.84 -2.69
N VAL A 239 -28.66 -58.03 -2.29
CA VAL A 239 -27.31 -58.53 -2.63
C VAL A 239 -27.05 -58.55 -4.14
N HIS A 240 -28.01 -59.00 -4.94
CA HIS A 240 -27.84 -59.08 -6.39
C HIS A 240 -27.84 -57.71 -7.08
N LYS A 241 -28.50 -56.70 -6.49
CA LYS A 241 -28.47 -55.31 -6.93
C LYS A 241 -27.16 -54.64 -6.54
N TYR A 242 -26.68 -54.87 -5.31
CA TYR A 242 -25.38 -54.39 -4.84
C TYR A 242 -24.20 -54.95 -5.63
N LEU A 243 -24.23 -56.21 -6.09
CA LEU A 243 -23.17 -56.76 -6.96
C LEU A 243 -23.14 -56.11 -8.36
N GLN A 244 -24.29 -55.67 -8.86
CA GLN A 244 -24.39 -54.95 -10.13
C GLN A 244 -23.97 -53.48 -9.96
N GLU A 245 -24.44 -52.82 -8.91
CA GLU A 245 -24.03 -51.46 -8.52
C GLU A 245 -22.55 -51.39 -8.13
N ALA A 246 -21.95 -52.46 -7.57
CA ALA A 246 -20.51 -52.55 -7.27
C ALA A 246 -19.67 -52.68 -8.55
N ARG A 247 -20.11 -53.44 -9.56
CA ARG A 247 -19.47 -53.47 -10.88
C ARG A 247 -19.60 -52.14 -11.60
N GLU A 248 -20.76 -51.49 -11.50
CA GLU A 248 -20.94 -50.12 -12.00
C GLU A 248 -20.07 -49.12 -11.25
N TRP A 249 -19.90 -49.25 -9.93
CA TRP A 249 -19.01 -48.41 -9.14
C TRP A 249 -17.54 -48.67 -9.45
N GLN A 250 -17.13 -49.90 -9.70
CA GLN A 250 -15.76 -50.24 -10.09
C GLN A 250 -15.45 -49.76 -11.51
N ASN A 251 -16.44 -49.78 -12.42
CA ASN A 251 -16.36 -49.11 -13.72
C ASN A 251 -16.33 -47.58 -13.57
N LYS A 252 -17.19 -46.98 -12.74
CA LYS A 252 -17.19 -45.53 -12.44
C LYS A 252 -15.89 -45.08 -11.74
N PHE A 253 -15.27 -45.94 -10.94
CA PHE A 253 -13.99 -45.68 -10.29
C PHE A 253 -12.84 -45.80 -11.29
N SER A 254 -12.83 -46.80 -12.16
CA SER A 254 -11.86 -46.88 -13.27
C SER A 254 -12.05 -45.73 -14.28
N GLU A 255 -13.28 -45.30 -14.55
CA GLU A 255 -13.56 -44.07 -15.30
C GLU A 255 -13.11 -42.82 -14.55
N TYR A 256 -13.23 -42.77 -13.22
CA TYR A 256 -12.76 -41.64 -12.41
C TYR A 256 -11.24 -41.57 -12.38
N GLU A 257 -10.54 -42.70 -12.23
CA GLU A 257 -9.09 -42.80 -12.35
C GLU A 257 -8.64 -42.41 -13.77
N LYS A 258 -9.27 -42.94 -14.82
CA LYS A 258 -9.02 -42.52 -16.20
C LYS A 258 -9.29 -41.03 -16.41
N ARG A 259 -10.39 -40.47 -15.88
CA ARG A 259 -10.67 -39.02 -15.95
C ARG A 259 -9.67 -38.19 -15.13
N LYS A 260 -9.11 -38.73 -14.04
CA LYS A 260 -8.09 -38.09 -13.22
C LYS A 260 -6.72 -38.12 -13.91
N GLU A 261 -6.34 -39.25 -14.50
CA GLU A 261 -5.15 -39.38 -15.34
C GLU A 261 -5.28 -38.52 -16.60
N GLN A 262 -6.44 -38.54 -17.25
CA GLN A 262 -6.74 -37.69 -18.41
C GLN A 262 -6.68 -36.21 -18.04
N LYS A 263 -7.28 -35.77 -16.92
CA LYS A 263 -7.12 -34.39 -16.43
C LYS A 263 -5.69 -34.04 -16.02
N MET A 264 -4.91 -35.01 -15.53
CA MET A 264 -3.49 -34.82 -15.24
C MET A 264 -2.66 -34.70 -16.53
N GLN A 265 -3.00 -35.47 -17.57
CA GLN A 265 -2.42 -35.37 -18.90
C GLN A 265 -2.84 -34.07 -19.61
N GLU A 266 -4.11 -33.67 -19.55
CA GLU A 266 -4.62 -32.39 -20.03
C GLU A 266 -3.95 -31.22 -19.30
N LYS A 267 -3.71 -31.33 -17.98
CA LYS A 267 -2.93 -30.33 -17.23
C LYS A 267 -1.47 -30.30 -17.68
N LEU A 268 -0.82 -31.45 -17.86
CA LEU A 268 0.55 -31.54 -18.38
C LEU A 268 0.65 -31.01 -19.82
N GLU A 269 -0.35 -31.25 -20.66
CA GLU A 269 -0.46 -30.66 -21.99
C GLU A 269 -0.70 -29.16 -21.94
N PHE A 270 -1.55 -28.67 -21.02
CA PHE A 270 -1.79 -27.25 -20.82
C PHE A 270 -0.53 -26.54 -20.33
N GLU A 271 0.18 -27.09 -19.34
CA GLU A 271 1.49 -26.61 -18.89
C GLU A 271 2.50 -26.62 -20.04
N ARG A 272 2.57 -27.68 -20.86
CA ARG A 272 3.43 -27.71 -22.07
C ARG A 272 3.04 -26.67 -23.10
N ARG A 273 1.74 -26.44 -23.35
CA ARG A 273 1.25 -25.41 -24.29
C ARG A 273 1.52 -24.00 -23.76
N LEU A 274 1.42 -23.79 -22.45
CA LEU A 274 1.77 -22.54 -21.78
C LEU A 274 3.28 -22.28 -21.87
N ASP A 275 4.11 -23.28 -21.58
CA ASP A 275 5.58 -23.24 -21.74
C ASP A 275 5.98 -22.94 -23.18
N MET A 276 5.33 -23.58 -24.17
CA MET A 276 5.59 -23.32 -25.58
C MET A 276 5.16 -21.90 -25.96
N GLY A 277 3.99 -21.43 -25.54
CA GLY A 277 3.55 -20.04 -25.77
C GLY A 277 4.47 -19.01 -25.09
N GLN A 278 4.99 -19.30 -23.89
CA GLN A 278 6.00 -18.47 -23.22
C GLN A 278 7.33 -18.46 -23.98
N ARG A 279 7.77 -19.59 -24.53
CA ARG A 279 8.99 -19.68 -25.36
C ARG A 279 8.84 -18.98 -26.70
N GLU A 280 7.68 -19.13 -27.36
CA GLU A 280 7.34 -18.39 -28.59
C GLU A 280 7.28 -16.89 -28.33
N HIS A 281 6.66 -16.45 -27.23
CA HIS A 281 6.65 -15.05 -26.83
C HIS A 281 8.06 -14.53 -26.51
N ALA A 282 8.89 -15.31 -25.80
CA ALA A 282 10.29 -14.94 -25.54
C ALA A 282 11.12 -14.84 -26.84
N LEU A 283 10.92 -15.76 -27.79
CA LEU A 283 11.54 -15.70 -29.12
C LEU A 283 11.09 -14.48 -29.92
N LEU A 284 9.80 -14.15 -29.91
CA LEU A 284 9.28 -12.94 -30.56
C LEU A 284 9.82 -11.66 -29.91
N VAL A 285 9.92 -11.61 -28.58
CA VAL A 285 10.55 -10.50 -27.85
C VAL A 285 12.04 -10.40 -28.20
N GLN A 286 12.75 -11.52 -28.32
CA GLN A 286 14.16 -11.54 -28.73
C GLN A 286 14.34 -11.06 -30.18
N GLN A 287 13.47 -11.48 -31.11
CA GLN A 287 13.46 -11.01 -32.51
C GLN A 287 13.14 -9.52 -32.61
N LEU A 288 12.20 -9.01 -31.81
CA LEU A 288 11.90 -7.57 -31.74
C LEU A 288 13.08 -6.78 -31.16
N HIS A 289 13.83 -7.33 -30.20
CA HIS A 289 15.06 -6.72 -29.72
C HIS A 289 16.16 -6.71 -30.79
N SER A 290 16.40 -7.84 -31.50
CA SER A 290 17.41 -7.87 -32.56
C SER A 290 17.07 -6.92 -33.72
N GLN A 291 15.82 -6.87 -34.17
CA GLN A 291 15.37 -5.91 -35.19
C GLN A 291 15.51 -4.45 -34.72
N LYS A 292 15.22 -4.18 -33.45
CA LYS A 292 15.41 -2.84 -32.87
C LYS A 292 16.90 -2.47 -32.83
N ASP A 293 17.77 -3.39 -32.43
CA ASP A 293 19.21 -3.16 -32.37
C ASP A 293 19.81 -2.98 -33.77
N GLU A 294 19.37 -3.75 -34.77
CA GLU A 294 19.68 -3.55 -36.18
C GLU A 294 19.26 -2.15 -36.67
N MET A 295 18.01 -1.72 -36.42
CA MET A 295 17.56 -0.36 -36.77
C MET A 295 18.38 0.73 -36.06
N LEU A 296 18.69 0.56 -34.77
CA LEU A 296 19.51 1.51 -34.02
C LEU A 296 20.93 1.60 -34.58
N GLN A 297 21.46 0.49 -35.10
CA GLN A 297 22.75 0.46 -35.75
C GLN A 297 22.71 1.14 -37.13
N THR A 298 21.71 0.89 -37.98
CA THR A 298 21.57 1.60 -39.26
C THR A 298 21.39 3.11 -39.06
N VAL A 299 20.61 3.54 -38.05
CA VAL A 299 20.45 4.96 -37.72
C VAL A 299 21.78 5.59 -37.25
N ARG A 300 22.61 4.85 -36.51
CA ARG A 300 23.95 5.32 -36.10
C ARG A 300 24.89 5.46 -37.30
N GLU A 301 24.85 4.51 -38.24
CA GLU A 301 25.62 4.57 -39.48
C GLU A 301 25.17 5.72 -40.39
N ASP A 302 23.86 6.01 -40.46
CA ASP A 302 23.31 7.19 -41.14
C ASP A 302 23.76 8.51 -40.50
N GLN A 303 23.73 8.60 -39.16
CA GLN A 303 24.23 9.77 -38.43
C GLN A 303 25.72 10.02 -38.73
N GLN A 304 26.56 8.99 -38.64
CA GLN A 304 27.99 9.11 -38.97
C GLN A 304 28.21 9.53 -40.43
N ARG A 305 27.47 8.97 -41.40
CA ARG A 305 27.54 9.38 -42.81
C ARG A 305 27.14 10.85 -43.02
N LEU A 306 26.13 11.33 -42.31
CA LEU A 306 25.69 12.73 -42.39
C LEU A 306 26.71 13.69 -41.75
N GLU A 307 27.28 13.33 -40.59
CA GLU A 307 28.34 14.10 -39.93
C GLU A 307 29.62 14.17 -40.78
N GLU A 308 30.02 13.06 -41.41
CA GLU A 308 31.10 13.04 -42.39
C GLU A 308 30.78 13.92 -43.61
N GLY A 309 29.55 13.86 -44.13
CA GLY A 309 29.11 14.70 -45.25
C GLY A 309 29.18 16.19 -44.93
N LEU A 310 28.67 16.58 -43.75
CA LEU A 310 28.70 17.95 -43.24
C LEU A 310 30.14 18.45 -43.05
N THR A 311 31.01 17.67 -42.41
CA THR A 311 32.41 18.07 -42.18
C THR A 311 33.22 18.14 -43.47
N LYS A 312 32.97 17.25 -44.45
CA LYS A 312 33.53 17.35 -45.81
C LYS A 312 33.07 18.63 -46.52
N HIS A 313 31.78 18.97 -46.44
CA HIS A 313 31.22 20.17 -47.05
C HIS A 313 31.72 21.47 -46.39
N GLN A 314 31.84 21.51 -45.06
CA GLN A 314 32.44 22.63 -44.33
C GLN A 314 33.89 22.88 -44.78
N ARG A 315 34.73 21.83 -44.84
CA ARG A 315 36.12 21.94 -45.32
C ARG A 315 36.19 22.43 -46.78
N TYR A 316 35.25 22.04 -47.63
CA TYR A 316 35.16 22.54 -49.00
C TYR A 316 34.89 24.04 -49.04
N LEU A 317 33.86 24.50 -48.31
CA LEU A 317 33.50 25.93 -48.22
C LEU A 317 34.62 26.78 -47.60
N GLU A 318 35.30 26.28 -46.58
CA GLU A 318 36.50 26.93 -46.02
C GLU A 318 37.63 27.03 -47.06
N GLY A 319 37.85 25.98 -47.85
CA GLY A 319 38.81 25.97 -48.95
C GLY A 319 38.47 26.98 -50.05
N GLU A 320 37.19 27.12 -50.44
CA GLU A 320 36.77 28.15 -51.40
C GLU A 320 36.90 29.56 -50.82
N ARG A 321 36.50 29.77 -49.56
CA ARG A 321 36.68 31.05 -48.87
C ARG A 321 38.14 31.48 -48.83
N LEU A 322 39.07 30.56 -48.56
CA LEU A 322 40.51 30.85 -48.58
C LEU A 322 41.02 31.21 -49.99
N LYS A 323 40.54 30.52 -51.04
CA LYS A 323 40.87 30.87 -52.44
C LYS A 323 40.37 32.27 -52.81
N LEU A 324 39.13 32.61 -52.44
CA LEU A 324 38.55 33.93 -52.68
C LEU A 324 39.32 35.04 -51.94
N LEU A 325 39.68 34.82 -50.67
CA LEU A 325 40.51 35.76 -49.91
C LEU A 325 41.90 35.95 -50.54
N GLN A 326 42.49 34.89 -51.09
CA GLN A 326 43.79 34.98 -51.77
C GLN A 326 43.68 35.68 -53.14
N GLN A 327 42.60 35.47 -53.89
CA GLN A 327 42.30 36.21 -55.11
C GLN A 327 42.11 37.70 -54.83
N LEU A 328 41.31 38.05 -53.81
CA LEU A 328 41.11 39.44 -53.37
C LEU A 328 42.45 40.09 -53.05
N LYS A 329 43.29 39.45 -52.21
CA LYS A 329 44.63 39.95 -51.86
C LYS A 329 45.53 40.19 -53.07
N LEU A 330 45.50 39.29 -54.07
CA LEU A 330 46.24 39.48 -55.33
C LEU A 330 45.69 40.64 -56.15
N THR A 331 44.36 40.82 -56.21
CA THR A 331 43.76 41.97 -56.90
C THR A 331 44.07 43.29 -56.21
N GLU A 332 44.05 43.36 -54.87
CA GLU A 332 44.46 44.54 -54.09
C GLU A 332 45.92 44.91 -54.36
N GLN A 333 46.83 43.94 -54.35
CA GLN A 333 48.24 44.15 -54.71
C GLN A 333 48.39 44.63 -56.16
N GLY A 334 47.60 44.06 -57.09
CA GLY A 334 47.53 44.50 -58.48
C GLY A 334 47.08 45.96 -58.62
N ILE A 335 46.00 46.33 -57.93
CA ILE A 335 45.46 47.69 -57.90
C ILE A 335 46.49 48.67 -57.30
N ALA A 336 47.10 48.34 -56.16
CA ALA A 336 48.13 49.15 -55.53
C ALA A 336 49.33 49.40 -56.46
N SER A 337 49.80 48.37 -57.17
CA SER A 337 50.90 48.51 -58.15
C SER A 337 50.55 49.39 -59.35
N ARG A 338 49.30 49.35 -59.82
CA ARG A 338 48.80 50.21 -60.90
C ARG A 338 48.68 51.67 -60.44
N ILE A 339 48.16 51.91 -59.24
CA ILE A 339 48.09 53.25 -58.64
C ILE A 339 49.50 53.83 -58.52
N HIS A 340 50.48 53.04 -58.06
CA HIS A 340 51.87 53.49 -57.95
C HIS A 340 52.46 53.91 -59.30
N LYS A 341 52.30 53.10 -60.35
CA LYS A 341 52.73 53.44 -61.72
C LYS A 341 52.06 54.70 -62.26
N LEU A 342 50.75 54.87 -62.04
CA LEU A 342 50.04 56.09 -62.46
C LEU A 342 50.56 57.34 -61.77
N LEU A 343 51.02 57.24 -60.51
CA LEU A 343 51.66 58.36 -59.81
C LEU A 343 53.06 58.65 -60.37
N GLU A 344 53.86 57.64 -60.69
CA GLU A 344 55.17 57.81 -61.36
C GLU A 344 55.03 58.45 -62.75
N ASP A 345 54.10 57.96 -63.57
CA ASP A 345 53.88 58.51 -64.92
C ASP A 345 53.31 59.94 -64.88
N ASN A 346 52.50 60.29 -63.88
CA ASN A 346 52.07 61.68 -63.66
C ASN A 346 53.26 62.60 -63.30
N GLN A 347 54.22 62.13 -62.49
CA GLN A 347 55.44 62.88 -62.20
C GLN A 347 56.30 63.08 -63.46
N ARG A 348 56.46 62.03 -64.28
CA ARG A 348 57.18 62.11 -65.57
C ARG A 348 56.51 63.06 -66.57
N GLN A 349 55.18 63.05 -66.66
CA GLN A 349 54.44 63.99 -67.51
C GLN A 349 54.64 65.45 -67.10
N LYS A 350 54.71 65.75 -65.80
CA LYS A 350 55.06 67.11 -65.33
C LYS A 350 56.45 67.53 -65.80
N GLN A 351 57.45 66.66 -65.61
CA GLN A 351 58.82 66.90 -66.07
C GLN A 351 58.90 67.10 -67.60
N SER A 352 58.16 66.31 -68.39
CA SER A 352 58.10 66.45 -69.85
C SER A 352 57.41 67.75 -70.30
N SER A 353 56.35 68.19 -69.61
CA SER A 353 55.70 69.48 -69.84
C SER A 353 56.69 70.65 -69.72
N ASP A 354 57.57 70.59 -68.72
CA ASP A 354 58.51 71.68 -68.46
C ASP A 354 59.67 71.70 -69.47
N ILE A 355 60.07 70.54 -70.00
CA ILE A 355 60.99 70.43 -71.13
C ILE A 355 60.36 70.98 -72.43
N LEU A 356 59.08 70.70 -72.71
CA LEU A 356 58.40 71.20 -73.91
C LEU A 356 58.27 72.73 -73.91
N LYS A 357 58.02 73.36 -72.76
CA LYS A 357 58.06 74.83 -72.62
C LYS A 357 59.44 75.41 -72.94
N SER A 358 60.53 74.68 -72.66
CA SER A 358 61.88 75.10 -73.03
C SER A 358 62.09 75.08 -74.54
N LEU A 359 61.57 74.06 -75.24
CA LEU A 359 61.76 73.90 -76.68
C LEU A 359 60.89 74.86 -77.51
N GLU A 360 59.68 75.19 -77.05
CA GLU A 360 58.81 76.16 -77.72
C GLU A 360 59.46 77.56 -77.77
N ASN A 361 60.19 77.94 -76.72
CA ASN A 361 60.98 79.18 -76.67
C ASN A 361 62.15 79.21 -77.69
N GLU A 362 62.65 78.05 -78.12
CA GLU A 362 63.64 77.97 -79.20
C GLU A 362 62.97 77.97 -80.59
N ARG A 363 61.80 77.34 -80.72
CA ARG A 363 61.04 77.32 -81.98
C ARG A 363 60.69 78.73 -82.47
N ILE A 364 60.28 79.61 -81.55
CA ILE A 364 59.96 81.02 -81.83
C ILE A 364 61.17 81.79 -82.41
N ARG A 365 62.42 81.41 -82.05
CA ARG A 365 63.63 82.00 -82.64
C ARG A 365 63.90 81.48 -84.06
N MET A 366 63.57 80.23 -84.34
CA MET A 366 63.78 79.59 -85.64
C MET A 366 62.77 80.08 -86.69
N GLU A 367 61.51 80.31 -86.29
CA GLU A 367 60.44 80.77 -87.18
C GLU A 367 60.73 82.15 -87.81
N GLN A 368 61.47 83.03 -87.12
CA GLN A 368 61.91 84.33 -87.65
C GLN A 368 62.88 84.21 -88.84
N LEU A 369 63.64 83.10 -88.94
CA LEU A 369 64.60 82.87 -90.03
C LEU A 369 63.95 82.22 -91.26
N MET A 370 62.86 81.47 -91.09
CA MET A 370 62.20 80.75 -92.19
C MET A 370 61.23 81.62 -93.02
N ALA A 371 60.86 82.82 -92.55
CA ALA A 371 60.05 83.75 -93.34
C ALA A 371 60.75 84.23 -94.63
N ILE A 372 62.10 84.28 -94.62
CA ILE A 372 62.92 84.81 -95.73
C ILE A 372 63.02 83.83 -96.90
N THR A 373 62.82 82.52 -96.67
CA THR A 373 63.01 81.48 -97.68
C THR A 373 61.71 81.00 -98.35
N GLN A 374 60.55 81.51 -97.94
CA GLN A 374 59.26 81.07 -98.49
C GLN A 374 58.96 81.65 -99.88
N GLU A 375 59.35 82.89 -100.15
CA GLU A 375 58.97 83.65 -101.34
C GLU A 375 59.51 83.04 -102.66
N GLU A 376 60.66 82.37 -102.62
CA GLU A 376 61.23 81.66 -103.77
C GLU A 376 60.52 80.33 -104.07
N THR A 377 59.91 79.68 -103.07
CA THR A 377 59.29 78.35 -103.22
C THR A 377 57.92 78.38 -103.92
N GLU A 378 57.21 79.51 -103.87
CA GLU A 378 55.86 79.63 -104.41
C GLU A 378 55.81 79.69 -105.94
N GLN A 379 56.90 80.11 -106.59
CA GLN A 379 57.00 80.15 -108.05
C GLN A 379 57.18 78.76 -108.68
N LEU A 380 57.79 77.81 -107.95
CA LEU A 380 57.96 76.41 -108.39
C LEU A 380 56.66 75.61 -108.25
N ARG A 381 55.92 75.79 -107.13
CA ARG A 381 54.67 75.07 -106.83
C ARG A 381 53.62 75.12 -107.94
N ARG A 382 53.51 76.23 -108.69
CA ARG A 382 52.46 76.39 -109.72
C ARG A 382 52.62 75.47 -110.94
N ARG A 383 53.80 74.89 -111.17
CA ARG A 383 54.01 73.87 -112.24
C ARG A 383 53.82 72.44 -111.75
N GLU A 384 54.14 72.17 -110.49
CA GLU A 384 53.98 70.84 -109.87
C GLU A 384 52.51 70.47 -109.64
N VAL A 385 51.66 71.44 -109.25
CA VAL A 385 50.22 71.21 -109.02
C VAL A 385 49.50 70.60 -110.24
N ALA A 386 49.90 70.97 -111.46
CA ALA A 386 49.30 70.46 -112.69
C ALA A 386 49.66 68.99 -112.97
N SER A 387 50.89 68.55 -112.67
CA SER A 387 51.29 67.15 -112.83
C SER A 387 50.72 66.27 -111.71
N ALA A 388 50.66 66.80 -110.48
CA ALA A 388 50.05 66.14 -109.33
C ALA A 388 48.56 65.86 -109.55
N MET A 389 47.81 66.76 -110.21
CA MET A 389 46.40 66.54 -110.56
C MET A 389 46.19 65.34 -111.50
N GLN A 390 47.09 65.10 -112.46
CA GLN A 390 47.00 63.93 -113.35
C GLN A 390 47.35 62.62 -112.62
N GLN A 391 48.36 62.64 -111.74
CA GLN A 391 48.69 61.49 -110.89
C GLN A 391 47.56 61.17 -109.91
N MET A 392 46.98 62.17 -109.26
CA MET A 392 45.80 62.02 -108.39
C MET A 392 44.61 61.35 -109.10
N LEU A 393 44.34 61.64 -110.37
CA LEU A 393 43.23 61.00 -111.08
C LEU A 393 43.51 59.51 -111.39
N ALA A 394 44.77 59.14 -111.63
CA ALA A 394 45.16 57.74 -111.79
C ALA A 394 45.20 56.99 -110.43
N GLU A 395 45.67 57.65 -109.37
CA GLU A 395 45.69 57.10 -108.02
C GLU A 395 44.30 56.99 -107.40
N THR A 396 43.39 57.94 -107.63
CA THR A 396 42.00 57.83 -107.15
C THR A 396 41.27 56.66 -107.81
N TYR A 397 41.52 56.34 -109.08
CA TYR A 397 40.96 55.13 -109.69
C TYR A 397 41.53 53.85 -109.06
N LYS A 398 42.85 53.78 -108.82
CA LYS A 398 43.50 52.66 -108.11
C LYS A 398 43.02 52.52 -106.66
N ASN A 399 42.92 53.63 -105.93
CA ASN A 399 42.40 53.69 -104.56
C ASN A 399 40.93 53.31 -104.51
N LYS A 400 40.11 53.68 -105.51
CA LYS A 400 38.71 53.25 -105.60
C LYS A 400 38.59 51.74 -105.83
N LEU A 401 39.48 51.13 -106.63
CA LEU A 401 39.54 49.68 -106.81
C LEU A 401 40.06 48.94 -105.56
N LEU A 402 41.06 49.49 -104.87
CA LEU A 402 41.55 49.00 -103.58
C LEU A 402 40.49 49.15 -102.48
N GLN A 403 39.74 50.24 -102.48
CA GLN A 403 38.63 50.48 -101.57
C GLN A 403 37.50 49.48 -101.80
N VAL A 404 37.07 49.25 -103.05
CA VAL A 404 36.04 48.24 -103.37
C VAL A 404 36.49 46.83 -102.97
N THR A 405 37.75 46.46 -103.22
CA THR A 405 38.26 45.13 -102.82
C THR A 405 38.44 44.99 -101.31
N TYR A 406 38.82 46.07 -100.60
CA TYR A 406 38.87 46.11 -99.13
C TYR A 406 37.47 46.09 -98.51
N GLU A 407 36.51 46.83 -99.06
CA GLU A 407 35.12 46.85 -98.62
C GLU A 407 34.44 45.51 -98.85
N SER A 408 34.65 44.86 -100.00
CA SER A 408 34.22 43.48 -100.26
C SER A 408 34.80 42.53 -99.20
N ARG A 409 36.14 42.52 -99.03
CA ARG A 409 36.79 41.61 -98.08
C ARG A 409 36.37 41.87 -96.63
N ARG A 410 36.06 43.12 -96.28
CA ARG A 410 35.48 43.50 -94.99
C ARG A 410 34.03 43.03 -94.85
N GLN A 411 33.21 43.13 -95.89
CA GLN A 411 31.85 42.58 -95.92
C GLN A 411 31.86 41.04 -95.82
N ASP A 412 32.79 40.36 -96.49
CA ASP A 412 33.00 38.92 -96.39
C ASP A 412 33.37 38.50 -94.96
N LEU A 413 34.34 39.18 -94.34
CA LEU A 413 34.74 38.91 -92.95
C LEU A 413 33.61 39.21 -91.95
N VAL A 414 32.84 40.29 -92.16
CA VAL A 414 31.67 40.62 -91.31
C VAL A 414 30.57 39.57 -91.50
N SER A 415 30.28 39.14 -92.74
CA SER A 415 29.25 38.12 -92.98
C SER A 415 29.63 36.77 -92.39
N GLN A 416 30.90 36.36 -92.49
CA GLN A 416 31.44 35.15 -91.83
C GLN A 416 31.40 35.24 -90.30
N ALA A 417 31.73 36.41 -89.73
CA ALA A 417 31.62 36.62 -88.29
C ALA A 417 30.17 36.59 -87.82
N CYS A 418 29.24 37.22 -88.55
CA CYS A 418 27.81 37.21 -88.23
C CYS A 418 27.18 35.83 -88.39
N SER A 419 27.52 35.05 -89.42
CA SER A 419 27.02 33.67 -89.59
C SER A 419 27.58 32.74 -88.51
N SER A 420 28.86 32.88 -88.15
CA SER A 420 29.47 32.14 -87.04
C SER A 420 28.81 32.48 -85.69
N LEU A 421 28.50 33.76 -85.44
CA LEU A 421 27.74 34.17 -84.25
C LEU A 421 26.33 33.53 -84.25
N ALA A 422 25.60 33.61 -85.36
CA ALA A 422 24.25 33.06 -85.48
C ALA A 422 24.21 31.53 -85.27
N GLU A 423 25.21 30.80 -85.78
CA GLU A 423 25.37 29.36 -85.49
C GLU A 423 25.63 29.08 -84.00
N MET A 424 26.43 29.93 -83.34
CA MET A 424 26.72 29.79 -81.92
C MET A 424 25.50 30.12 -81.07
N ASP A 425 24.78 31.20 -81.39
CA ASP A 425 23.52 31.57 -80.74
C ASP A 425 22.46 30.47 -80.90
N GLN A 426 22.35 29.85 -82.08
CA GLN A 426 21.46 28.72 -82.30
C GLN A 426 21.84 27.48 -81.47
N LYS A 427 23.15 27.19 -81.32
CA LYS A 427 23.65 26.12 -80.44
C LYS A 427 23.39 26.44 -78.95
N PHE A 428 23.53 27.70 -78.54
CA PHE A 428 23.20 28.15 -77.19
C PHE A 428 21.70 28.04 -76.91
N GLN A 429 20.83 28.44 -77.84
CA GLN A 429 19.38 28.24 -77.73
C GLN A 429 19.02 26.77 -77.57
N GLN A 430 19.59 25.88 -78.39
CA GLN A 430 19.37 24.43 -78.23
C GLN A 430 19.80 23.92 -76.84
N ILE A 431 20.94 24.36 -76.30
CA ILE A 431 21.38 23.97 -74.95
C ILE A 431 20.41 24.49 -73.87
N LEU A 432 19.92 25.72 -74.01
CA LEU A 432 18.94 26.33 -73.09
C LEU A 432 17.59 25.59 -73.14
N ASP A 433 17.10 25.24 -74.34
CA ASP A 433 15.86 24.48 -74.53
C ASP A 433 15.97 23.09 -73.90
N TRP A 434 17.11 22.40 -74.05
CA TRP A 434 17.37 21.12 -73.39
C TRP A 434 17.43 21.25 -71.87
N GLN A 435 18.10 22.28 -71.34
CA GLN A 435 18.10 22.56 -69.89
C GLN A 435 16.70 22.85 -69.36
N GLN A 436 15.88 23.64 -70.06
CA GLN A 436 14.49 23.87 -69.69
C GLN A 436 13.67 22.59 -69.73
N LEU A 437 13.86 21.74 -70.75
CA LEU A 437 13.16 20.47 -70.86
C LEU A 437 13.47 19.53 -69.68
N ASP A 438 14.74 19.43 -69.28
CA ASP A 438 15.15 18.59 -68.15
C ASP A 438 14.77 19.19 -66.79
N GLN A 439 14.80 20.51 -66.63
CA GLN A 439 14.22 21.21 -65.47
C GLN A 439 12.72 20.93 -65.37
N ASN A 440 11.97 21.04 -66.46
CA ASN A 440 10.53 20.77 -66.50
C ASN A 440 10.22 19.31 -66.16
N LYS A 441 10.99 18.33 -66.67
CA LYS A 441 10.87 16.91 -66.27
C LYS A 441 11.13 16.72 -64.77
N ALA A 442 12.18 17.32 -64.22
CA ALA A 442 12.50 17.22 -62.80
C ALA A 442 11.39 17.83 -61.93
N VAL A 443 10.87 19.00 -62.31
CA VAL A 443 9.72 19.64 -61.64
C VAL A 443 8.48 18.75 -61.71
N SER A 444 8.16 18.15 -62.87
CA SER A 444 7.04 17.22 -63.00
C SER A 444 7.18 15.98 -62.11
N GLN A 445 8.39 15.40 -62.02
CA GLN A 445 8.67 14.27 -61.14
C GLN A 445 8.52 14.64 -59.66
N ILE A 446 9.02 15.82 -59.25
CA ILE A 446 8.87 16.33 -57.88
C ILE A 446 7.39 16.56 -57.54
N LEU A 447 6.62 17.16 -58.43
CA LEU A 447 5.17 17.37 -58.24
C LEU A 447 4.42 16.04 -58.08
N GLN A 448 4.72 15.06 -58.93
CA GLN A 448 4.13 13.71 -58.85
C GLN A 448 4.50 13.00 -57.54
N GLN A 449 5.75 13.13 -57.08
CA GLN A 449 6.16 12.60 -55.77
C GLN A 449 5.43 13.27 -54.61
N ILE A 450 5.21 14.60 -54.66
CA ILE A 450 4.46 15.34 -53.65
C ILE A 450 2.99 14.88 -53.60
N GLU A 451 2.35 14.64 -54.75
CA GLU A 451 0.98 14.11 -54.79
C GLU A 451 0.88 12.70 -54.20
N MET A 452 1.81 11.80 -54.58
CA MET A 452 1.88 10.44 -54.02
C MET A 452 2.12 10.45 -52.50
N GLN A 453 2.98 11.36 -52.00
CA GLN A 453 3.23 11.52 -50.57
C GLN A 453 2.01 12.06 -49.82
N LYS A 454 1.28 13.03 -50.39
CA LYS A 454 0.02 13.53 -49.81
C LYS A 454 -1.02 12.42 -49.68
N ALA A 455 -1.27 11.66 -50.77
CA ALA A 455 -2.21 10.55 -50.75
C ALA A 455 -1.83 9.46 -49.73
N ALA A 456 -0.53 9.14 -49.62
CA ALA A 456 -0.03 8.20 -48.61
C ALA A 456 -0.23 8.73 -47.17
N PHE A 457 0.01 10.03 -46.94
CA PHE A 457 -0.20 10.66 -45.63
C PHE A 457 -1.68 10.70 -45.23
N GLU A 458 -2.58 11.04 -46.16
CA GLU A 458 -4.03 11.00 -45.96
C GLU A 458 -4.51 9.58 -45.61
N ALA A 459 -4.03 8.55 -46.32
CA ALA A 459 -4.36 7.15 -46.02
C ALA A 459 -3.86 6.71 -44.63
N LEU A 460 -2.65 7.13 -44.22
CA LEU A 460 -2.12 6.89 -42.88
C LEU A 460 -2.93 7.62 -41.80
N GLN A 461 -3.38 8.85 -42.08
CA GLN A 461 -4.19 9.64 -41.16
C GLN A 461 -5.58 9.01 -40.96
N VAL A 462 -6.25 8.58 -42.04
CA VAL A 462 -7.52 7.82 -41.95
C VAL A 462 -7.36 6.54 -41.14
N LYS A 463 -6.26 5.79 -41.32
CA LYS A 463 -5.97 4.58 -40.52
C LYS A 463 -5.75 4.93 -39.04
N LYS A 464 -5.03 6.01 -38.75
CA LYS A 464 -4.81 6.52 -37.38
C LYS A 464 -6.15 6.91 -36.74
N ASP A 465 -6.99 7.66 -37.44
CA ASP A 465 -8.29 8.12 -36.96
C ASP A 465 -9.27 6.97 -36.71
N LEU A 466 -9.21 5.91 -37.53
CA LEU A 466 -9.93 4.65 -37.29
C LEU A 466 -9.50 4.01 -35.96
N MET A 467 -8.20 3.86 -35.70
CA MET A 467 -7.73 3.32 -34.41
C MET A 467 -8.12 4.22 -33.23
N HIS A 468 -8.04 5.55 -33.37
CA HIS A 468 -8.47 6.48 -32.31
C HIS A 468 -9.99 6.38 -32.08
N ARG A 469 -10.79 6.08 -33.11
CA ARG A 469 -12.23 5.82 -33.00
C ARG A 469 -12.50 4.48 -32.30
N GLN A 470 -11.75 3.43 -32.62
CA GLN A 470 -11.85 2.12 -31.94
C GLN A 470 -11.50 2.25 -30.44
N ILE A 471 -10.40 2.92 -30.10
CA ILE A 471 -9.98 3.17 -28.71
C ILE A 471 -11.04 3.98 -27.97
N ARG A 472 -11.57 5.08 -28.55
CA ARG A 472 -12.66 5.85 -27.94
C ARG A 472 -13.93 5.02 -27.72
N ASN A 473 -14.26 4.10 -28.62
CA ASN A 473 -15.41 3.22 -28.46
C ASN A 473 -15.17 2.16 -27.36
N GLN A 474 -13.95 1.63 -27.25
CA GLN A 474 -13.57 0.72 -26.16
C GLN A 474 -13.58 1.42 -24.80
N ILE A 475 -13.06 2.65 -24.71
CA ILE A 475 -13.13 3.47 -23.50
C ILE A 475 -14.59 3.69 -23.09
N LYS A 476 -15.46 4.08 -24.02
CA LYS A 476 -16.91 4.23 -23.74
C LYS A 476 -17.57 2.94 -23.25
N LEU A 477 -17.19 1.78 -23.80
CA LEU A 477 -17.70 0.49 -23.34
C LEU A 477 -17.28 0.23 -21.88
N ILE A 478 -16.00 0.47 -21.56
CA ILE A 478 -15.46 0.34 -20.20
C ILE A 478 -16.13 1.33 -19.25
N GLU A 479 -16.36 2.58 -19.66
CA GLU A 479 -17.12 3.59 -18.90
C GLU A 479 -18.56 3.11 -18.60
N THR A 480 -19.24 2.48 -19.56
CA THR A 480 -20.59 1.94 -19.34
C THR A 480 -20.62 0.70 -18.43
N GLU A 481 -19.61 -0.17 -18.48
CA GLU A 481 -19.49 -1.31 -17.57
C GLU A 481 -19.13 -0.85 -16.14
N LEU A 482 -18.22 0.11 -16.01
CA LEU A 482 -17.90 0.74 -14.71
C LEU A 482 -19.12 1.44 -14.10
N LEU A 483 -19.93 2.14 -14.91
CA LEU A 483 -21.18 2.75 -14.44
C LEU A 483 -22.15 1.69 -13.89
N GLN A 484 -22.32 0.56 -14.59
CA GLN A 484 -23.15 -0.55 -14.13
C GLN A 484 -22.63 -1.16 -12.83
N LEU A 485 -21.32 -1.41 -12.72
CA LEU A 485 -20.69 -1.89 -11.48
C LEU A 485 -20.90 -0.91 -10.32
N THR A 486 -20.74 0.40 -10.56
CA THR A 486 -20.95 1.44 -9.53
C THR A 486 -22.41 1.46 -9.06
N GLN A 487 -23.38 1.29 -9.97
CA GLN A 487 -24.80 1.17 -9.62
C GLN A 487 -25.11 -0.11 -8.82
N LEU A 488 -24.44 -1.23 -9.12
CA LEU A 488 -24.58 -2.47 -8.36
C LEU A 488 -23.97 -2.36 -6.96
N GLU A 489 -22.82 -1.68 -6.82
CA GLU A 489 -22.21 -1.42 -5.51
C GLU A 489 -23.07 -0.49 -4.65
N LEU A 490 -23.66 0.56 -5.22
CA LEU A 490 -24.61 1.42 -4.52
C LEU A 490 -25.84 0.64 -4.02
N LYS A 491 -26.47 -0.17 -4.90
CA LYS A 491 -27.59 -1.04 -4.50
C LYS A 491 -27.22 -2.05 -3.42
N ARG A 492 -25.99 -2.59 -3.45
CA ARG A 492 -25.50 -3.47 -2.39
C ARG A 492 -25.34 -2.70 -1.08
N GLN A 493 -24.78 -1.50 -1.11
CA GLN A 493 -24.65 -0.65 0.08
C GLN A 493 -26.03 -0.26 0.66
N GLU A 494 -27.02 0.05 -0.19
CA GLU A 494 -28.40 0.29 0.24
C GLU A 494 -28.96 -0.93 1.02
N LEU A 495 -28.91 -2.12 0.43
CA LEU A 495 -29.33 -3.38 1.08
C LEU A 495 -28.54 -3.70 2.36
N ASP A 496 -27.21 -3.49 2.35
CA ASP A 496 -26.34 -3.66 3.51
C ASP A 496 -26.74 -2.67 4.63
N THR A 497 -27.20 -1.45 4.30
CA THR A 497 -27.70 -0.49 5.30
C THR A 497 -29.11 -0.79 5.79
N GLU A 498 -30.02 -1.31 4.94
CA GLU A 498 -31.37 -1.72 5.33
C GLU A 498 -31.31 -2.88 6.32
N THR A 499 -30.56 -3.94 6.00
CA THR A 499 -30.36 -5.11 6.89
C THR A 499 -29.72 -4.74 8.23
N LEU A 500 -28.80 -3.77 8.25
CA LEU A 500 -28.24 -3.23 9.50
C LEU A 500 -29.27 -2.43 10.31
N GLN A 501 -30.17 -1.67 9.65
CA GLN A 501 -31.25 -0.95 10.32
C GLN A 501 -32.27 -1.91 10.94
N GLU A 502 -32.64 -2.97 10.23
CA GLU A 502 -33.52 -4.04 10.73
C GLU A 502 -32.92 -4.71 11.97
N ALA A 503 -31.65 -5.15 11.91
CA ALA A 503 -30.97 -5.77 13.04
C ALA A 503 -30.87 -4.84 14.27
N VAL A 504 -30.66 -3.53 14.06
CA VAL A 504 -30.66 -2.54 15.15
C VAL A 504 -32.07 -2.30 15.70
N ALA A 505 -33.11 -2.36 14.87
CA ALA A 505 -34.50 -2.26 15.31
C ALA A 505 -34.90 -3.48 16.17
N GLU A 506 -34.55 -4.70 15.75
CA GLU A 506 -34.75 -5.93 16.52
C GLU A 506 -34.03 -5.87 17.88
N GLN A 507 -32.77 -5.44 17.91
CA GLN A 507 -32.04 -5.29 19.17
C GLN A 507 -32.66 -4.22 20.09
N ARG A 508 -33.12 -3.09 19.55
CA ARG A 508 -33.86 -2.07 20.32
C ARG A 508 -35.16 -2.63 20.88
N GLN A 509 -35.90 -3.43 20.11
CA GLN A 509 -37.13 -4.08 20.57
C GLN A 509 -36.85 -5.10 21.67
N ALA A 510 -35.84 -5.96 21.51
CA ALA A 510 -35.43 -6.93 22.53
C ALA A 510 -35.00 -6.26 23.85
N LEU A 511 -34.20 -5.17 23.76
CA LEU A 511 -33.82 -4.36 24.92
C LEU A 511 -35.03 -3.64 25.54
N GLY A 512 -35.99 -3.19 24.74
CA GLY A 512 -37.25 -2.61 25.20
C GLY A 512 -38.10 -3.61 25.98
N CYS A 513 -38.25 -4.84 25.47
CA CYS A 513 -38.95 -5.92 26.17
C CYS A 513 -38.26 -6.29 27.49
N LEU A 514 -36.92 -6.35 27.51
CA LEU A 514 -36.15 -6.60 28.74
C LEU A 514 -36.32 -5.47 29.75
N LEU A 515 -36.29 -4.21 29.30
CA LEU A 515 -36.55 -3.04 30.16
C LEU A 515 -37.97 -3.11 30.75
N GLU A 516 -38.98 -3.46 29.95
CA GLU A 516 -40.36 -3.61 30.42
C GLU A 516 -40.52 -4.74 31.45
N GLN A 517 -39.80 -5.86 31.27
CA GLN A 517 -39.72 -6.94 32.26
C GLN A 517 -39.08 -6.45 33.56
N LEU A 518 -37.91 -5.80 33.50
CA LEU A 518 -37.22 -5.26 34.68
C LEU A 518 -38.04 -4.19 35.40
N LEU A 519 -38.82 -3.37 34.68
CA LEU A 519 -39.74 -2.41 35.28
C LEU A 519 -40.93 -3.10 35.97
N LYS A 520 -41.44 -4.21 35.44
CA LYS A 520 -42.46 -5.04 36.10
C LYS A 520 -41.91 -5.70 37.36
N GLU A 521 -40.72 -6.31 37.29
CA GLU A 521 -40.03 -6.89 38.46
C GLU A 521 -39.72 -5.84 39.53
N LYS A 522 -39.29 -4.63 39.13
CA LYS A 522 -39.10 -3.50 40.04
C LYS A 522 -40.41 -3.11 40.73
N LYS A 523 -41.51 -3.00 39.98
CA LYS A 523 -42.83 -2.67 40.55
C LYS A 523 -43.32 -3.75 41.51
N GLN A 524 -43.13 -5.03 41.17
CA GLN A 524 -43.43 -6.15 42.07
C GLN A 524 -42.60 -6.08 43.36
N ARG A 525 -41.29 -5.82 43.26
CA ARG A 525 -40.42 -5.59 44.43
C ARG A 525 -40.87 -4.39 45.27
N GLU A 526 -41.33 -3.31 44.65
CA GLU A 526 -41.87 -2.14 45.35
C GLU A 526 -43.19 -2.47 46.07
N GLU A 527 -44.08 -3.24 45.44
CA GLU A 527 -45.33 -3.72 46.04
C GLU A 527 -45.07 -4.72 47.19
N GLU A 528 -44.13 -5.65 47.04
CA GLU A 528 -43.65 -6.56 48.10
C GLU A 528 -43.07 -5.77 49.29
N LEU A 529 -42.20 -4.79 49.02
CA LEU A 529 -41.62 -3.94 50.06
C LEU A 529 -42.67 -3.06 50.75
N GLN A 530 -43.67 -2.57 50.03
CA GLN A 530 -44.81 -1.86 50.61
C GLN A 530 -45.67 -2.77 51.51
N GLN A 531 -45.89 -4.03 51.12
CA GLN A 531 -46.55 -5.01 51.98
C GLN A 531 -45.73 -5.32 53.25
N ILE A 532 -44.41 -5.50 53.11
CA ILE A 532 -43.50 -5.69 54.26
C ILE A 532 -43.48 -4.45 55.16
N LEU A 533 -43.53 -3.24 54.59
CA LEU A 533 -43.61 -1.99 55.34
C LEU A 533 -44.96 -1.85 56.07
N LEU A 534 -46.09 -2.17 55.44
CA LEU A 534 -47.40 -2.19 56.10
C LEU A 534 -47.45 -3.24 57.22
N GLU A 535 -46.87 -4.42 57.00
CA GLU A 535 -46.68 -5.41 58.06
C GLU A 535 -45.77 -4.90 59.19
N MET A 536 -44.70 -4.17 58.87
CA MET A 536 -43.81 -3.56 59.85
C MET A 536 -44.48 -2.40 60.59
N GLU A 537 -45.34 -1.62 59.94
CA GLU A 537 -46.10 -0.53 60.53
C GLU A 537 -47.14 -1.07 61.51
N ALA A 538 -47.91 -2.09 61.12
CA ALA A 538 -48.81 -2.83 62.01
C ALA A 538 -48.07 -3.50 63.19
N LYS A 539 -46.83 -3.96 62.98
CA LYS A 539 -45.95 -4.43 64.07
C LYS A 539 -45.43 -3.26 64.93
N SER A 540 -45.20 -2.08 64.35
CA SER A 540 -44.64 -0.89 65.02
C SER A 540 -45.64 -0.14 65.90
N GLU A 541 -46.94 -0.15 65.55
CA GLU A 541 -48.02 0.38 66.40
C GLU A 541 -48.04 -0.30 67.78
N THR A 542 -47.42 -1.49 67.90
CA THR A 542 -47.35 -2.22 69.17
C THR A 542 -46.10 -1.94 70.03
N LYS A 543 -44.99 -1.35 69.51
CA LYS A 543 -43.75 -1.13 70.31
C LYS A 543 -42.86 0.07 69.92
N GLN A 544 -42.38 0.77 70.94
CA GLN A 544 -41.52 1.99 70.92
C GLN A 544 -40.08 1.82 70.39
N GLU A 545 -39.70 0.70 69.77
CA GLU A 545 -38.28 0.31 69.64
C GLU A 545 -37.49 1.06 68.53
N ASN A 546 -38.16 1.76 67.60
CA ASN A 546 -37.49 2.41 66.45
C ASN A 546 -36.95 3.83 66.68
N TYR A 547 -37.21 4.48 67.83
CA TYR A 547 -36.73 5.86 68.08
C TYR A 547 -35.20 5.97 68.05
N TRP A 548 -34.51 5.01 68.68
CA TRP A 548 -33.04 5.00 68.78
C TRP A 548 -32.36 4.67 67.46
N LEU A 549 -32.96 3.79 66.63
CA LEU A 549 -32.41 3.43 65.32
C LEU A 549 -32.39 4.64 64.37
N ILE A 550 -33.45 5.45 64.37
CA ILE A 550 -33.58 6.67 63.56
C ILE A 550 -32.56 7.74 64.01
N GLN A 551 -32.32 7.88 65.31
CA GLN A 551 -31.26 8.78 65.83
C GLN A 551 -29.85 8.29 65.49
N TYR A 552 -29.59 6.98 65.60
CA TYR A 552 -28.29 6.39 65.27
C TYR A 552 -27.93 6.57 63.78
N GLN A 553 -28.90 6.38 62.88
CA GLN A 553 -28.71 6.62 61.44
C GLN A 553 -28.44 8.11 61.14
N ARG A 554 -29.06 9.05 61.87
CA ARG A 554 -28.80 10.49 61.73
C ARG A 554 -27.39 10.87 62.20
N LEU A 555 -26.90 10.25 63.27
CA LEU A 555 -25.53 10.42 63.77
C LEU A 555 -24.48 9.88 62.79
N LEU A 556 -24.70 8.69 62.22
CA LEU A 556 -23.82 8.10 61.19
C LEU A 556 -23.74 8.94 59.91
N ASN A 557 -24.83 9.62 59.54
CA ASN A 557 -24.89 10.45 58.34
C ASN A 557 -24.30 11.87 58.53
N GLN A 558 -23.90 12.28 59.74
CA GLN A 558 -23.33 13.60 60.00
C GLN A 558 -21.80 13.61 59.87
N LYS A 559 -21.30 14.24 58.80
CA LYS A 559 -19.86 14.45 58.55
C LYS A 559 -19.22 15.31 59.66
N PRO A 560 -18.09 14.87 60.29
CA PRO A 560 -17.48 15.58 61.42
C PRO A 560 -17.10 17.03 61.09
N LEU A 561 -17.28 17.93 62.07
CA LEU A 561 -17.00 19.37 61.90
C LEU A 561 -15.53 19.66 61.58
N SER A 562 -14.61 18.90 62.16
CA SER A 562 -13.16 18.98 61.87
C SER A 562 -12.83 18.65 60.41
N LEU A 563 -13.51 17.67 59.82
CA LEU A 563 -13.36 17.32 58.40
C LEU A 563 -13.95 18.39 57.49
N LYS A 564 -15.11 18.96 57.83
CA LYS A 564 -15.70 20.08 57.08
C LYS A 564 -14.79 21.31 57.07
N LEU A 565 -14.16 21.64 58.20
CA LEU A 565 -13.20 22.74 58.31
C LEU A 565 -11.91 22.50 57.52
N GLN A 566 -11.42 21.25 57.45
CA GLN A 566 -10.25 20.89 56.64
C GLN A 566 -10.56 20.93 55.13
N GLU A 567 -11.74 20.51 54.70
CA GLU A 567 -12.18 20.59 53.30
C GLU A 567 -12.41 22.03 52.84
N GLN A 568 -12.90 22.91 53.72
CA GLN A 568 -13.02 24.35 53.46
C GLN A 568 -11.66 25.05 53.25
N GLY A 569 -10.56 24.42 53.67
CA GLY A 569 -9.19 24.92 53.45
C GLY A 569 -8.56 24.49 52.12
N LEU A 570 -9.27 23.74 51.27
CA LEU A 570 -8.80 23.37 49.92
C LEU A 570 -9.08 24.49 48.90
N GLU A 571 -8.23 24.55 47.87
CA GLU A 571 -8.42 25.46 46.73
C GLU A 571 -9.75 25.15 46.01
N GLN A 572 -10.61 26.16 45.84
CA GLN A 572 -11.94 25.98 45.23
C GLN A 572 -11.89 25.36 43.83
N GLN A 573 -10.83 25.66 43.06
CA GLN A 573 -10.61 25.09 41.72
C GLN A 573 -10.31 23.58 41.77
N LEU A 574 -9.63 23.10 42.81
CA LEU A 574 -9.37 21.68 43.02
C LEU A 574 -10.64 20.93 43.46
N VAL A 575 -11.46 21.55 44.31
CA VAL A 575 -12.76 21.00 44.71
C VAL A 575 -13.70 20.90 43.50
N ALA A 576 -13.75 21.94 42.65
CA ALA A 576 -14.52 21.93 41.41
C ALA A 576 -14.04 20.86 40.42
N LEU A 577 -12.73 20.68 40.24
CA LEU A 577 -12.16 19.60 39.41
C LEU A 577 -12.57 18.20 39.90
N LEU A 578 -12.57 17.97 41.22
CA LEU A 578 -12.98 16.68 41.79
C LEU A 578 -14.49 16.45 41.66
N LEU A 579 -15.31 17.51 41.70
CA LEU A 579 -16.75 17.46 41.41
C LEU A 579 -17.02 17.16 39.92
N GLU A 580 -16.34 17.84 38.98
CA GLU A 580 -16.43 17.57 37.52
C GLU A 580 -16.11 16.11 37.19
N LEU A 581 -15.19 15.49 37.93
CA LEU A 581 -14.76 14.10 37.74
C LEU A 581 -15.49 13.08 38.64
N CYS A 582 -16.58 13.49 39.32
CA CYS A 582 -17.37 12.66 40.25
C CYS A 582 -16.53 11.96 41.35
N ALA A 583 -15.47 12.62 41.81
CA ALA A 583 -14.42 12.10 42.68
C ALA A 583 -14.49 12.62 44.13
N GLU A 584 -15.65 13.11 44.56
CA GLU A 584 -15.91 13.75 45.86
C GLU A 584 -15.44 12.93 47.07
N GLN A 585 -15.52 11.60 46.99
CA GLN A 585 -15.10 10.67 48.03
C GLN A 585 -13.61 10.78 48.43
N TYR A 586 -12.78 11.42 47.60
CA TYR A 586 -11.35 11.63 47.85
C TYR A 586 -11.03 13.00 48.48
N LEU A 587 -12.00 13.92 48.62
CA LEU A 587 -11.81 15.24 49.24
C LEU A 587 -11.18 15.19 50.64
N PRO A 588 -11.58 14.28 51.58
CA PRO A 588 -10.93 14.16 52.89
C PRO A 588 -9.43 13.85 52.82
N VAL A 589 -9.03 13.03 51.84
CA VAL A 589 -7.65 12.57 51.67
C VAL A 589 -6.79 13.70 51.10
N PHE A 590 -7.32 14.44 50.11
CA PHE A 590 -6.64 15.60 49.52
C PHE A 590 -6.50 16.74 50.54
N ALA A 591 -7.54 16.97 51.37
CA ALA A 591 -7.50 17.92 52.49
C ALA A 591 -6.44 17.55 53.54
N HIS A 592 -6.39 16.27 53.94
CA HIS A 592 -5.44 15.78 54.94
C HIS A 592 -3.98 15.94 54.49
N HIS A 593 -3.69 15.66 53.21
CA HIS A 593 -2.35 15.80 52.62
C HIS A 593 -2.02 17.22 52.15
N ARG A 594 -2.94 18.20 52.31
CA ARG A 594 -2.79 19.61 51.87
C ARG A 594 -2.31 19.74 50.42
N LEU A 595 -2.89 18.96 49.51
CA LEU A 595 -2.51 18.98 48.10
C LEU A 595 -3.04 20.26 47.44
N SER A 596 -2.15 21.08 46.89
CA SER A 596 -2.49 22.21 46.01
C SER A 596 -2.63 21.76 44.56
N LEU A 597 -3.31 22.56 43.73
CA LEU A 597 -3.39 22.32 42.29
C LEU A 597 -1.98 22.31 41.65
N GLU A 598 -1.08 23.18 42.12
CA GLU A 598 0.32 23.23 41.68
C GLU A 598 1.09 21.95 41.97
N ALA A 599 0.91 21.37 43.18
CA ALA A 599 1.54 20.10 43.54
C ALA A 599 1.11 18.99 42.58
N LEU A 600 -0.20 18.87 42.33
CA LEU A 600 -0.77 17.87 41.40
C LEU A 600 -0.21 18.01 39.98
N GLY A 601 0.08 19.23 39.52
CA GLY A 601 0.73 19.46 38.23
C GLY A 601 2.11 18.80 38.08
N THR A 602 2.79 18.51 39.19
CA THR A 602 4.14 17.90 39.23
C THR A 602 4.15 16.41 39.61
N MET A 603 3.02 15.84 40.03
CA MET A 603 2.93 14.47 40.51
C MET A 603 2.75 13.45 39.38
N THR A 604 3.21 12.21 39.60
CA THR A 604 2.98 11.10 38.67
C THR A 604 1.76 10.27 39.07
N ALA A 605 1.24 9.46 38.14
CA ALA A 605 0.12 8.54 38.43
C ALA A 605 0.43 7.58 39.59
N SER A 606 1.68 7.12 39.70
CA SER A 606 2.16 6.29 40.81
C SER A 606 2.23 7.03 42.17
N ASP A 607 2.17 8.36 42.19
CA ASP A 607 2.12 9.13 43.44
C ASP A 607 0.68 9.35 43.91
N LEU A 608 -0.28 9.49 42.98
CA LEU A 608 -1.72 9.42 43.28
C LEU A 608 -2.15 8.02 43.74
N GLU A 609 -1.52 6.96 43.22
CA GLU A 609 -1.73 5.59 43.67
C GLU A 609 -1.32 5.40 45.14
N LYS A 610 -0.17 5.97 45.55
CA LYS A 610 0.29 5.97 46.96
C LYS A 610 -0.65 6.76 47.89
N LEU A 611 -1.37 7.74 47.36
CA LEU A 611 -2.40 8.51 48.07
C LEU A 611 -3.76 7.79 48.13
N GLY A 612 -3.89 6.60 47.53
CA GLY A 612 -5.10 5.76 47.61
C GLY A 612 -6.09 5.94 46.45
N VAL A 613 -5.76 6.70 45.41
CA VAL A 613 -6.57 6.75 44.17
C VAL A 613 -6.17 5.56 43.29
N VAL A 614 -6.93 4.47 43.35
CA VAL A 614 -6.57 3.18 42.71
C VAL A 614 -6.93 3.14 41.20
N GLU A 615 -7.89 3.95 40.75
CA GLU A 615 -8.39 3.89 39.38
C GLU A 615 -7.45 4.61 38.39
N ALA A 616 -6.71 3.84 37.59
CA ALA A 616 -5.77 4.37 36.59
C ALA A 616 -6.41 5.28 35.52
N GLY A 617 -7.72 5.19 35.29
CA GLY A 617 -8.47 6.14 34.46
C GLY A 617 -8.62 7.50 35.15
N LEU A 618 -9.10 7.49 36.40
CA LEU A 618 -9.32 8.68 37.22
C LEU A 618 -8.01 9.41 37.55
N GLN A 619 -6.93 8.68 37.87
CA GLN A 619 -5.58 9.24 38.06
C GLN A 619 -5.15 10.10 36.86
N ARG A 620 -5.34 9.59 35.63
CA ARG A 620 -4.95 10.29 34.39
C ARG A 620 -5.88 11.46 34.08
N ALA A 621 -7.16 11.37 34.42
CA ALA A 621 -8.12 12.45 34.27
C ALA A 621 -7.78 13.63 35.21
N ILE A 622 -7.55 13.35 36.49
CA ILE A 622 -7.18 14.35 37.50
C ILE A 622 -5.89 15.08 37.10
N LEU A 623 -4.82 14.34 36.78
CA LEU A 623 -3.53 14.95 36.42
C LEU A 623 -3.61 15.80 35.14
N ARG A 624 -4.32 15.32 34.10
CA ARG A 624 -4.51 16.07 32.86
C ARG A 624 -5.30 17.35 33.11
N ARG A 625 -6.43 17.26 33.82
CA ARG A 625 -7.30 18.41 34.11
C ARG A 625 -6.61 19.44 35.00
N ALA A 626 -5.82 19.02 35.98
CA ALA A 626 -4.99 19.91 36.79
C ALA A 626 -3.93 20.65 35.94
N GLN A 627 -3.26 19.94 35.02
CA GLN A 627 -2.31 20.55 34.09
C GLN A 627 -2.96 21.53 33.11
N GLU A 628 -4.18 21.26 32.64
CA GLU A 628 -4.97 22.20 31.81
C GLU A 628 -5.30 23.49 32.59
N ILE A 629 -5.79 23.39 33.83
CA ILE A 629 -6.13 24.56 34.66
C ILE A 629 -4.87 25.38 34.97
N LEU A 630 -3.74 24.73 35.30
CA LEU A 630 -2.45 25.42 35.49
C LEU A 630 -1.90 26.07 34.21
N ALA A 631 -2.16 25.49 33.03
CA ALA A 631 -1.76 26.08 31.76
C ALA A 631 -2.59 27.35 31.46
N VAL A 632 -3.91 27.31 31.70
CA VAL A 632 -4.80 28.47 31.58
C VAL A 632 -4.41 29.58 32.58
N ALA A 633 -4.10 29.23 33.83
CA ALA A 633 -3.66 30.20 34.84
C ALA A 633 -2.35 30.91 34.43
N LYS A 634 -1.39 30.19 33.81
CA LYS A 634 -0.14 30.78 33.31
C LYS A 634 -0.32 31.73 32.11
N THR A 635 -1.42 31.61 31.37
CA THR A 635 -1.74 32.52 30.25
C THR A 635 -2.42 33.83 30.68
N ILE A 636 -2.76 34.01 31.96
CA ILE A 636 -3.43 35.22 32.47
C ILE A 636 -2.64 35.87 33.65
N PRO A 637 -1.51 36.56 33.40
CA PRO A 637 -0.86 37.41 34.39
C PRO A 637 -0.78 38.90 34.00
N GLU A 638 -1.64 39.40 33.10
CA GLU A 638 -1.74 40.82 32.76
C GLU A 638 -3.19 41.34 32.80
N LEU A 639 -3.72 41.56 34.01
CA LEU A 639 -4.54 42.75 34.37
C LEU A 639 -4.96 42.69 35.86
N GLN A 640 -4.60 43.76 36.58
CA GLN A 640 -5.18 44.25 37.85
C GLN A 640 -4.90 43.46 39.15
N ARG A 641 -3.83 43.88 39.83
CA ARG A 641 -3.79 43.94 41.30
C ARG A 641 -4.59 45.17 41.78
N GLY A 642 -5.40 44.99 42.83
CA GLY A 642 -5.92 46.04 43.71
C GLY A 642 -7.10 46.86 43.17
N VAL A 643 -8.24 46.80 43.86
CA VAL A 643 -8.65 47.74 44.93
C VAL A 643 -9.67 47.01 45.83
N ASP A 644 -9.71 47.34 47.12
CA ASP A 644 -10.56 46.71 48.14
C ASP A 644 -12.03 47.16 48.11
N THR A 645 -12.91 46.33 48.69
CA THR A 645 -14.23 46.66 49.29
C THR A 645 -15.29 47.44 48.48
N GLU A 646 -16.42 46.80 48.15
CA GLU A 646 -17.73 47.02 48.84
C GLU A 646 -18.87 46.19 48.21
N VAL A 647 -19.89 45.90 49.02
CA VAL A 647 -21.15 45.23 48.63
C VAL A 647 -22.29 46.24 48.81
N PRO A 648 -23.22 46.40 47.85
CA PRO A 648 -24.62 46.22 48.23
C PRO A 648 -25.60 45.65 47.17
N ALA A 649 -26.53 44.83 47.69
CA ALA A 649 -27.97 44.80 47.41
C ALA A 649 -28.54 44.47 46.00
N ALA A 650 -29.01 43.22 45.88
CA ALA A 650 -30.38 42.77 45.54
C ALA A 650 -31.33 43.62 44.66
N LEU A 651 -32.05 42.94 43.75
CA LEU A 651 -33.47 43.16 43.44
C LEU A 651 -34.19 41.81 43.13
N GLU A 652 -35.53 41.83 43.13
CA GLU A 652 -36.41 40.73 43.56
C GLU A 652 -37.02 39.80 42.48
N PRO A 653 -37.63 38.66 42.87
CA PRO A 653 -38.25 37.67 41.97
C PRO A 653 -39.74 37.94 41.66
N SER A 654 -40.40 37.07 40.89
CA SER A 654 -41.85 37.12 40.64
C SER A 654 -42.52 35.75 40.72
N ALA A 655 -43.58 35.64 41.53
CA ALA A 655 -44.48 34.48 41.67
C ALA A 655 -45.84 34.74 40.95
N PRO A 656 -46.77 33.77 40.90
CA PRO A 656 -47.78 33.58 41.97
C PRO A 656 -48.08 32.05 42.22
N LEU A 657 -49.07 31.56 42.99
CA LEU A 657 -50.27 32.06 43.69
C LEU A 657 -50.37 31.49 45.13
N GLU A 658 -51.42 31.87 45.87
CA GLU A 658 -51.83 31.41 47.22
C GLU A 658 -52.88 30.26 47.13
N GLU A 659 -53.28 29.48 48.16
CA GLU A 659 -53.88 29.76 49.49
C GLU A 659 -53.90 28.45 50.37
N PRO A 660 -54.41 28.37 51.64
CA PRO A 660 -54.20 29.19 52.85
C PRO A 660 -53.82 28.28 54.09
N PRO A 661 -54.19 28.50 55.40
CA PRO A 661 -53.20 28.72 56.47
C PRO A 661 -53.20 27.72 57.68
N SER A 662 -52.49 28.12 58.75
CA SER A 662 -51.95 27.36 59.92
C SER A 662 -52.94 26.92 61.02
N PRO A 663 -52.45 26.25 62.10
CA PRO A 663 -52.10 27.04 63.31
C PRO A 663 -50.84 26.63 64.12
N GLU A 664 -50.41 27.63 64.90
CA GLU A 664 -49.42 27.75 66.01
C GLU A 664 -49.25 26.51 66.93
N GLY A 665 -48.05 26.15 67.41
CA GLY A 665 -47.26 26.80 68.49
C GLY A 665 -47.00 25.76 69.62
N PRO A 666 -45.98 25.85 70.53
CA PRO A 666 -45.31 27.05 71.05
C PRO A 666 -43.76 27.01 71.07
N THR A 667 -43.13 28.02 71.68
CA THR A 667 -41.68 28.31 71.66
C THR A 667 -40.97 28.02 73.01
N ALA A 668 -39.63 27.87 72.95
CA ALA A 668 -38.61 27.86 74.02
C ALA A 668 -38.19 26.48 74.60
N PRO A 669 -36.94 26.31 75.10
CA PRO A 669 -35.85 27.29 75.28
C PRO A 669 -34.59 27.02 74.41
N PRO A 670 -33.64 27.97 74.32
CA PRO A 670 -32.32 27.70 73.74
C PRO A 670 -31.48 26.85 74.70
N LEU A 671 -30.99 25.71 74.24
CA LEU A 671 -30.06 24.86 74.99
C LEU A 671 -28.67 24.88 74.36
N GLN A 672 -27.69 25.05 75.25
CA GLN A 672 -26.26 25.18 75.00
C GLN A 672 -25.74 24.06 74.08
N TRP A 673 -24.83 24.43 73.18
CA TRP A 673 -23.99 23.42 72.51
C TRP A 673 -23.04 22.81 73.54
N GLU A 674 -23.43 21.69 74.14
CA GLU A 674 -22.45 20.75 74.67
C GLU A 674 -21.59 20.26 73.49
N GLU A 675 -20.29 20.54 73.56
CA GLU A 675 -19.30 19.99 72.64
C GLU A 675 -19.25 18.47 72.80
N ARG A 676 -20.08 17.77 72.02
CA ARG A 676 -20.04 16.31 71.91
C ARG A 676 -18.76 15.87 71.23
N LYS A 677 -17.71 15.72 72.05
CA LYS A 677 -16.48 15.03 71.71
C LYS A 677 -16.84 13.68 71.09
N SER A 678 -16.39 13.44 69.86
CA SER A 678 -16.58 12.16 69.20
C SER A 678 -15.85 11.07 69.98
N GLU A 679 -16.49 9.92 70.19
CA GLU A 679 -15.92 8.77 70.88
C GLU A 679 -15.58 7.62 69.92
N CYS A 680 -14.73 6.70 70.37
CA CYS A 680 -14.37 5.50 69.64
C CYS A 680 -15.59 4.57 69.50
N VAL A 681 -15.95 4.21 68.27
CA VAL A 681 -17.12 3.38 67.94
C VAL A 681 -17.04 1.95 68.54
N VAL A 682 -15.86 1.52 69.01
CA VAL A 682 -15.62 0.16 69.54
C VAL A 682 -15.68 0.09 71.07
N CYS A 683 -15.09 1.05 71.79
CA CYS A 683 -15.11 1.05 73.27
C CYS A 683 -16.02 2.13 73.89
N MET A 684 -16.40 3.17 73.14
CA MET A 684 -17.20 4.31 73.61
C MET A 684 -16.61 5.05 74.84
N GLU A 685 -15.30 4.92 75.09
CA GLU A 685 -14.63 5.49 76.28
C GLU A 685 -13.48 6.48 75.93
N GLN A 686 -13.02 6.53 74.68
CA GLN A 686 -11.88 7.35 74.28
C GLN A 686 -12.10 8.01 72.91
N GLU A 687 -11.58 9.21 72.72
CA GLU A 687 -11.67 9.95 71.44
C GLU A 687 -10.99 9.17 70.28
N PRO A 688 -11.55 9.20 69.06
CA PRO A 688 -11.02 8.48 67.92
C PRO A 688 -9.78 9.20 67.36
N GLN A 689 -8.68 8.46 67.21
CA GLN A 689 -7.38 8.99 66.79
C GLN A 689 -6.84 8.28 65.54
N MET A 690 -7.57 7.32 64.96
CA MET A 690 -7.10 6.49 63.85
C MET A 690 -7.99 6.59 62.62
N ILE A 691 -7.36 6.82 61.46
CA ILE A 691 -7.96 6.81 60.12
C ILE A 691 -7.61 5.48 59.41
N PHE A 692 -8.59 4.88 58.76
CA PHE A 692 -8.42 3.64 58.00
C PHE A 692 -8.39 3.89 56.49
N LEU A 693 -7.32 3.50 55.81
CA LEU A 693 -7.22 3.50 54.35
C LEU A 693 -7.51 2.10 53.80
N PRO A 694 -8.25 1.98 52.67
CA PRO A 694 -8.58 3.02 51.70
C PRO A 694 -9.89 3.78 51.95
N CYS A 695 -10.62 3.51 53.04
CA CYS A 695 -11.98 4.01 53.22
C CYS A 695 -12.12 5.42 53.83
N GLY A 696 -11.04 6.02 54.33
CA GLY A 696 -11.02 7.38 54.89
C GLY A 696 -11.73 7.58 56.23
N HIS A 697 -12.39 6.55 56.78
CA HIS A 697 -13.18 6.68 58.01
C HIS A 697 -12.30 6.83 59.26
N VAL A 698 -12.69 7.79 60.12
CA VAL A 698 -12.11 8.05 61.44
C VAL A 698 -13.10 7.58 62.50
N CYS A 699 -12.78 6.50 63.21
CA CYS A 699 -13.78 5.85 64.08
C CYS A 699 -13.22 5.06 65.29
N CYS A 700 -11.90 5.00 65.48
CA CYS A 700 -11.30 4.21 66.57
C CYS A 700 -10.19 4.93 67.33
N CYS A 701 -10.09 4.69 68.64
CA CYS A 701 -8.91 5.02 69.43
C CYS A 701 -7.74 4.05 69.10
N GLN A 702 -6.53 4.36 69.56
CA GLN A 702 -5.33 3.60 69.21
C GLN A 702 -5.41 2.12 69.63
N SER A 703 -5.92 1.82 70.83
CA SER A 703 -6.00 0.45 71.36
C SER A 703 -7.03 -0.42 70.64
N CYS A 704 -8.21 0.11 70.33
CA CYS A 704 -9.24 -0.63 69.59
C CYS A 704 -8.89 -0.86 68.12
N CYS A 705 -8.06 0.01 67.54
CA CYS A 705 -7.62 -0.07 66.15
C CYS A 705 -6.80 -1.35 65.85
N GLU A 706 -6.02 -1.85 66.81
CA GLU A 706 -5.07 -2.95 66.55
C GLU A 706 -5.74 -4.26 66.13
N ARG A 707 -6.90 -4.57 66.73
CA ARG A 707 -7.65 -5.84 66.52
C ARG A 707 -8.61 -5.82 65.33
N LEU A 708 -8.77 -4.69 64.63
CA LEU A 708 -9.70 -4.57 63.50
C LEU A 708 -9.02 -4.90 62.16
N LEU A 709 -9.52 -5.92 61.48
CA LEU A 709 -9.08 -6.31 60.13
C LEU A 709 -9.87 -5.58 59.02
N SER A 710 -11.14 -5.27 59.26
CA SER A 710 -12.00 -4.50 58.37
C SER A 710 -12.64 -3.31 59.10
N CYS A 711 -12.94 -2.25 58.36
CA CYS A 711 -13.51 -1.02 58.90
C CYS A 711 -14.95 -1.28 59.40
N PRO A 712 -15.31 -0.96 60.65
CA PRO A 712 -16.63 -1.26 61.20
C PRO A 712 -17.77 -0.51 60.49
N LEU A 713 -17.49 0.65 59.89
CA LEU A 713 -18.50 1.48 59.21
C LEU A 713 -18.80 1.02 57.77
N CYS A 714 -17.77 0.66 57.00
CA CYS A 714 -17.93 0.35 55.56
C CYS A 714 -17.52 -1.08 55.16
N ARG A 715 -17.10 -1.90 56.12
CA ARG A 715 -16.72 -3.33 55.99
C ARG A 715 -15.60 -3.63 54.99
N ARG A 716 -14.94 -2.63 54.41
CA ARG A 716 -13.71 -2.79 53.60
C ARG A 716 -12.53 -3.17 54.48
N ASP A 717 -11.65 -4.00 53.93
CA ASP A 717 -10.41 -4.40 54.59
C ASP A 717 -9.47 -3.20 54.82
N ILE A 718 -8.80 -3.20 55.97
CA ILE A 718 -7.91 -2.12 56.39
C ILE A 718 -6.51 -2.41 55.86
N ALA A 719 -6.13 -1.71 54.78
CA ALA A 719 -4.80 -1.86 54.18
C ALA A 719 -3.72 -1.06 54.94
N GLN A 720 -4.06 0.14 55.41
CA GLN A 720 -3.17 1.01 56.19
C GLN A 720 -3.92 1.78 57.28
N ARG A 721 -3.21 2.11 58.36
CA ARG A 721 -3.74 2.78 59.57
C ARG A 721 -2.90 4.03 59.83
N VAL A 722 -3.52 5.21 59.88
CA VAL A 722 -2.82 6.49 60.12
C VAL A 722 -3.31 7.10 61.44
N ARG A 723 -2.38 7.57 62.28
CA ARG A 723 -2.70 8.22 63.56
C ARG A 723 -2.80 9.74 63.40
N ILE A 724 -3.89 10.31 63.92
CA ILE A 724 -4.09 11.75 64.07
C ILE A 724 -3.38 12.21 65.34
N PHE A 725 -2.37 13.06 65.19
CA PHE A 725 -1.80 13.80 66.31
C PHE A 725 -2.67 15.02 66.61
N HIS A 726 -3.19 15.09 67.83
CA HIS A 726 -3.84 16.30 68.33
C HIS A 726 -2.74 17.22 68.89
N SER A 727 -2.41 18.28 68.16
CA SER A 727 -1.71 19.44 68.74
C SER A 727 -2.73 20.24 69.54
N GLY A 728 -2.67 20.13 70.88
CA GLY A 728 -3.39 21.01 71.80
C GLY A 728 -2.78 22.41 71.82
#